data_AF-A0A4U0H2M1-F1
#
_entry.id   AF-A0A4U0H2M1-F1
#
_cell.length_a   1.000
_cell.length_b   1.000
_cell.length_c   1.000
_cell.angle_alpha   90.00
_cell.angle_beta   90.00
_cell.angle_gamma   90.00
#
_symmetry.space_group_name_H-M   'P 1'
#
loop_
_entity.id
_entity.type
_entity.pdbx_description
1 polymer ?
#
loop_
_entity_poly.entity_id
_entity_poly.type
_entity_poly.pdbx_seq_one_letter_code
_entity_poly.pdbx_strand_id
1 'polypeptide(L)'
;MKNILLILCCLAHLGVLRPTLAQHRPEIYLGGGAISGPKETYFVTGKGGNIGSYFPFMSNRFISLGIDLGAGFFSSKNRTSKSIAPYLLSGVGSPTVGVDSSLMPSQHVLRFGAGPRADFHVGEKLQLSAAVDGGINILRQDPIAFDQYVGTEDRMIKKRIYSRDKVDSKSFHVMPRIRLSYPLGNNLKVWAEGNYSLSKYNYNEQRLQTVDVNGNPIQELGQFVEAGYAPNNGSESWKSFGAQMGLALQLGKQKTNSSMKTPKSQERIAQTSLPRKEESPKQEERRSVQPISPKNNSQFQSDKELKAFTWRLVGGVLPTAQYSIDVVQVDARQGARKSYQALSSKTALSVQELTKGLGLEPGQYRWQVTELTKGLVSTPQFFAISNCDIQFTIQDEEISCMGYVGENRKYKICFSSVYNSASGDLTYVQPGTGLTVFDQSYNSLNYTLVAPQPILVTQVGTSSSTVQYCFEVEVPSSVTAIGIGLQGDDLDPGPIFCQPGVSTLIDSLPECICEDCKDMTFNFDDMQINPVQTAPYAFSFQGSLQVSQPIYAIELQVLSYQYTANPEPCSGGITSLEEAGMLLRNGSSINGSTNLNFYTAAGNSNSNPNASKVVKYLSSSALTGNIPIDLIVGLPGPAAGFDADCCKMNYEVCFKIVVYYDQANCKSCVFTKCFQFTN
;
A
#
# COMPACT_ATOMS: atom_id res chain seq x y z
N MET A 1 -20.21 10.45 15.41
CA MET A 1 -20.81 9.15 15.09
C MET A 1 -22.35 9.14 15.09
N LYS A 2 -23.04 9.81 16.04
CA LYS A 2 -24.53 9.85 16.09
C LYS A 2 -25.22 10.33 14.79
N ASN A 3 -24.65 11.28 14.06
CA ASN A 3 -25.24 11.78 12.81
C ASN A 3 -25.10 10.80 11.62
N ILE A 4 -24.09 9.91 11.63
CA ILE A 4 -23.89 8.90 10.58
C ILE A 4 -24.88 7.75 10.76
N LEU A 5 -25.17 7.38 12.01
CA LEU A 5 -26.19 6.38 12.33
C LEU A 5 -27.60 6.88 11.94
N LEU A 6 -27.87 8.18 12.11
CA LEU A 6 -29.15 8.78 11.73
C LEU A 6 -29.36 8.78 10.20
N ILE A 7 -28.30 9.05 9.43
CA ILE A 7 -28.34 9.00 7.95
C ILE A 7 -28.53 7.55 7.46
N LEU A 8 -27.86 6.58 8.09
CA LEU A 8 -28.04 5.15 7.80
C LEU A 8 -29.45 4.65 8.16
N CYS A 9 -30.04 5.12 9.27
CA CYS A 9 -31.42 4.82 9.62
C CYS A 9 -32.44 5.46 8.66
N CYS A 10 -32.19 6.69 8.19
CA CYS A 10 -33.04 7.31 7.17
C CYS A 10 -32.95 6.59 5.81
N LEU A 11 -31.76 6.09 5.43
CA LEU A 11 -31.56 5.28 4.22
C LEU A 11 -32.26 3.90 4.34
N ALA A 12 -32.28 3.28 5.52
CA ALA A 12 -33.00 2.04 5.76
C ALA A 12 -34.54 2.21 5.69
N HIS A 13 -35.07 3.39 6.04
CA HIS A 13 -36.50 3.69 5.96
C HIS A 13 -36.99 4.13 4.58
N LEU A 14 -36.11 4.62 3.70
CA LEU A 14 -36.45 4.94 2.31
C LEU A 14 -36.74 3.68 1.45
N GLY A 15 -36.35 2.49 1.89
CA GLY A 15 -36.65 1.20 1.23
C GLY A 15 -38.12 0.75 1.33
N VAL A 16 -38.98 1.46 2.07
CA VAL A 16 -40.37 1.05 2.36
C VAL A 16 -41.41 1.83 1.54
N LEU A 17 -41.02 2.88 0.81
CA LEU A 17 -41.94 3.60 -0.07
C LEU A 17 -42.06 2.90 -1.42
N ARG A 18 -43.19 2.23 -1.66
CA ARG A 18 -43.60 1.73 -2.98
C ARG A 18 -44.44 2.81 -3.70
N PRO A 19 -43.90 3.61 -4.63
CA PRO A 19 -44.72 4.33 -5.59
C PRO A 19 -44.99 3.42 -6.80
N THR A 20 -46.26 3.31 -7.16
CA THR A 20 -46.82 2.55 -8.29
C THR A 20 -46.67 3.29 -9.62
N LEU A 21 -45.46 3.72 -9.97
CA LEU A 21 -45.13 4.31 -11.28
C LEU A 21 -43.83 3.69 -11.80
N ALA A 22 -43.70 3.59 -13.12
CA ALA A 22 -42.62 2.87 -13.81
C ALA A 22 -41.23 3.28 -13.30
N GLN A 23 -40.70 2.56 -12.31
CA GLN A 23 -39.41 2.87 -11.70
C GLN A 23 -38.30 2.57 -12.71
N HIS A 24 -37.60 3.62 -13.15
CA HIS A 24 -36.24 3.46 -13.66
C HIS A 24 -35.39 2.67 -12.66
N ARG A 25 -34.37 1.97 -13.18
CA ARG A 25 -33.60 1.01 -12.38
C ARG A 25 -32.46 1.71 -11.62
N PRO A 26 -32.12 1.24 -10.40
CA PRO A 26 -30.88 1.62 -9.75
C PRO A 26 -29.69 1.36 -10.68
N GLU A 27 -28.69 2.23 -10.64
CA GLU A 27 -27.46 2.04 -11.41
C GLU A 27 -26.23 2.15 -10.51
N ILE A 28 -25.21 1.35 -10.81
CA ILE A 28 -23.86 1.48 -10.26
C ILE A 28 -22.98 1.95 -11.42
N TYR A 29 -22.17 2.97 -11.20
CA TYR A 29 -21.29 3.52 -12.22
C TYR A 29 -19.85 3.62 -11.72
N LEU A 30 -18.93 3.41 -12.66
CA LEU A 30 -17.49 3.55 -12.48
C LEU A 30 -16.96 4.42 -13.60
N GLY A 31 -16.12 5.39 -13.28
CA GLY A 31 -15.50 6.27 -14.27
C GLY A 31 -14.08 6.65 -13.93
N GLY A 32 -13.38 7.11 -14.95
CA GLY A 32 -12.04 7.66 -14.88
C GLY A 32 -12.01 9.05 -15.52
N GLY A 33 -11.11 9.89 -15.05
CA GLY A 33 -10.95 11.22 -15.63
C GLY A 33 -9.90 12.08 -14.97
N ALA A 34 -10.02 13.38 -15.21
CA ALA A 34 -9.09 14.37 -14.70
C ALA A 34 -9.84 15.50 -13.97
N ILE A 35 -9.17 16.07 -12.97
CA ILE A 35 -9.61 17.27 -12.25
C ILE A 35 -8.54 18.34 -12.43
N SER A 36 -8.95 19.57 -12.65
CA SER A 36 -8.09 20.74 -12.76
C SER A 36 -8.43 21.70 -11.63
N GLY A 37 -7.43 22.06 -10.83
CA GLY A 37 -7.56 23.04 -9.74
C GLY A 37 -7.52 24.49 -10.24
N PRO A 38 -7.64 25.47 -9.33
CA PRO A 38 -7.46 26.88 -9.65
C PRO A 38 -6.02 27.15 -10.14
N LYS A 39 -5.84 28.01 -11.15
CA LYS A 39 -4.50 28.44 -11.63
C LYS A 39 -3.70 29.21 -10.58
N GLU A 40 -4.39 29.79 -9.60
CA GLU A 40 -3.78 30.64 -8.57
C GLU A 40 -3.12 29.82 -7.45
N THR A 41 -3.57 28.59 -7.26
CA THR A 41 -3.08 27.67 -6.24
C THR A 41 -2.06 26.71 -6.84
N TYR A 42 -1.04 26.31 -6.08
CA TYR A 42 -0.03 25.30 -6.48
C TYR A 42 -0.58 23.88 -6.70
N PHE A 43 -1.90 23.76 -6.89
CA PHE A 43 -2.58 22.53 -7.19
C PHE A 43 -2.40 22.16 -8.65
N VAL A 44 -2.24 20.87 -8.85
CA VAL A 44 -1.91 20.27 -10.14
C VAL A 44 -3.09 19.48 -10.66
N THR A 45 -3.21 19.38 -11.98
CA THR A 45 -4.21 18.54 -12.62
C THR A 45 -4.04 17.10 -12.12
N GLY A 46 -5.07 16.57 -11.46
CA GLY A 46 -5.08 15.22 -10.92
C GLY A 46 -5.81 14.26 -11.87
N LYS A 47 -5.31 13.03 -11.98
CA LYS A 47 -6.00 11.94 -12.66
C LYS A 47 -6.56 10.99 -11.62
N GLY A 48 -7.71 10.39 -11.89
CA GLY A 48 -8.39 9.60 -10.90
C GLY A 48 -9.62 8.89 -11.42
N GLY A 49 -10.36 8.31 -10.49
CA GLY A 49 -11.60 7.62 -10.79
C GLY A 49 -12.66 7.91 -9.74
N ASN A 50 -13.90 7.64 -10.14
CA ASN A 50 -15.06 7.71 -9.28
C ASN A 50 -15.87 6.42 -9.37
N ILE A 51 -16.45 6.05 -8.24
CA ILE A 51 -17.47 5.01 -8.14
C ILE A 51 -18.70 5.64 -7.52
N GLY A 52 -19.88 5.26 -8.01
CA GLY A 52 -21.10 5.72 -7.40
C GLY A 52 -22.29 4.87 -7.76
N SER A 53 -23.42 5.22 -7.14
CA SER A 53 -24.69 4.54 -7.31
C SER A 53 -25.81 5.56 -7.32
N TYR A 54 -26.77 5.37 -8.22
CA TYR A 54 -27.99 6.17 -8.28
C TYR A 54 -29.21 5.32 -7.98
N PHE A 55 -30.05 5.82 -7.07
CA PHE A 55 -31.27 5.19 -6.62
C PHE A 55 -32.47 6.07 -6.98
N PRO A 56 -33.19 5.75 -8.07
CA PRO A 56 -34.40 6.48 -8.45
C PRO A 56 -35.54 6.16 -7.48
N PHE A 57 -36.17 7.20 -6.93
CA PHE A 57 -37.38 7.06 -6.10
C PHE A 57 -38.63 7.60 -6.80
N MET A 58 -38.47 8.44 -7.83
CA MET A 58 -39.56 8.96 -8.65
C MET A 58 -39.16 8.87 -10.12
N SER A 59 -40.03 8.36 -10.98
CA SER A 59 -39.68 8.15 -12.38
C SER A 59 -40.93 8.12 -13.27
N ASN A 60 -40.82 8.74 -14.45
CA ASN A 60 -41.77 8.65 -15.55
C ASN A 60 -41.00 8.44 -16.88
N ARG A 61 -41.69 8.46 -18.02
CA ARG A 61 -41.09 8.20 -19.36
C ARG A 61 -39.97 9.18 -19.75
N PHE A 62 -39.99 10.41 -19.23
CA PHE A 62 -39.09 11.49 -19.66
C PHE A 62 -38.13 11.94 -18.56
N ILE A 63 -38.48 11.75 -17.28
CA ILE A 63 -37.69 12.20 -16.14
C ILE A 63 -37.61 11.13 -15.04
N SER A 64 -36.43 10.98 -14.46
CA SER A 64 -36.16 10.23 -13.23
C SER A 64 -35.58 11.16 -12.18
N LEU A 65 -36.01 11.04 -10.93
CA LEU A 65 -35.45 11.73 -9.78
C LEU A 65 -35.05 10.70 -8.72
N GLY A 66 -33.86 10.87 -8.19
CA GLY A 66 -33.26 9.92 -7.27
C GLY A 66 -32.15 10.53 -6.41
N ILE A 67 -31.55 9.67 -5.60
CA ILE A 67 -30.37 9.99 -4.80
C ILE A 67 -29.15 9.38 -5.48
N ASP A 68 -28.12 10.17 -5.66
CA ASP A 68 -26.81 9.75 -6.14
C ASP A 68 -25.82 9.74 -4.97
N LEU A 69 -25.08 8.65 -4.84
CA LEU A 69 -24.02 8.46 -3.86
C LEU A 69 -22.73 8.21 -4.62
N GLY A 70 -21.64 8.90 -4.24
CA GLY A 70 -20.39 8.81 -4.96
C GLY A 70 -19.16 8.90 -4.06
N ALA A 71 -18.12 8.17 -4.44
CA ALA A 71 -16.77 8.33 -3.91
C ALA A 71 -15.79 8.53 -5.07
N GLY A 72 -14.77 9.37 -4.88
CA GLY A 72 -13.78 9.66 -5.91
C GLY A 72 -12.39 9.83 -5.32
N PHE A 73 -11.40 9.31 -6.04
CA PHE A 73 -9.99 9.47 -5.70
C PHE A 73 -9.23 10.05 -6.89
N PHE A 74 -8.47 11.12 -6.65
CA PHE A 74 -7.66 11.79 -7.66
C PHE A 74 -6.25 12.03 -7.13
N SER A 75 -5.26 11.72 -7.95
CA SER A 75 -3.85 11.88 -7.63
C SER A 75 -3.16 12.73 -8.69
N SER A 76 -2.19 13.53 -8.26
CA SER A 76 -1.26 14.21 -9.15
C SER A 76 0.16 14.09 -8.63
N LYS A 77 1.10 13.90 -9.56
CA LYS A 77 2.56 13.87 -9.30
C LYS A 77 3.31 14.91 -10.14
N ASN A 78 2.60 15.93 -10.65
CA ASN A 78 3.21 16.90 -11.54
C ASN A 78 4.00 17.95 -10.76
N ARG A 79 5.17 18.33 -11.31
CA ARG A 79 5.85 19.56 -10.92
C ARG A 79 4.97 20.74 -11.31
N THR A 80 4.74 21.66 -10.38
CA THR A 80 3.95 22.86 -10.63
C THR A 80 4.55 23.63 -11.81
N SER A 81 3.77 23.93 -12.84
CA SER A 81 4.22 24.75 -13.98
C SER A 81 4.22 26.26 -13.66
N LYS A 82 3.87 26.63 -12.43
CA LYS A 82 3.78 28.02 -11.99
C LYS A 82 5.19 28.50 -11.62
N SER A 83 5.68 29.48 -12.38
CA SER A 83 6.86 30.25 -12.02
C SER A 83 6.47 31.27 -10.95
N ILE A 84 7.15 31.24 -9.80
CA ILE A 84 7.11 32.36 -8.85
C ILE A 84 8.09 33.41 -9.39
N ALA A 85 7.64 34.67 -9.44
CA ALA A 85 8.53 35.75 -9.85
C ALA A 85 9.75 35.81 -8.92
N PRO A 86 10.98 35.94 -9.46
CA PRO A 86 12.16 36.11 -8.64
C PRO A 86 12.02 37.36 -7.78
N TYR A 87 12.52 37.28 -6.56
CA TYR A 87 12.70 38.45 -5.72
C TYR A 87 13.79 39.34 -6.36
N LEU A 88 13.41 40.56 -6.73
CA LEU A 88 14.30 41.52 -7.38
C LEU A 88 15.14 42.24 -6.32
N LEU A 89 16.46 42.06 -6.39
CA LEU A 89 17.43 42.78 -5.57
C LEU A 89 18.12 43.80 -6.48
N SER A 90 18.12 45.08 -6.08
CA SER A 90 18.81 46.14 -6.82
C SER A 90 20.30 45.81 -6.93
N GLY A 91 20.84 45.81 -8.16
CA GLY A 91 22.25 45.53 -8.43
C GLY A 91 22.63 44.06 -8.55
N VAL A 92 21.69 43.12 -8.38
CA VAL A 92 21.95 41.67 -8.46
C VAL A 92 21.14 41.04 -9.59
N GLY A 93 21.83 40.48 -10.59
CA GLY A 93 21.18 39.72 -11.66
C GLY A 93 20.61 38.41 -11.11
N SER A 94 19.29 38.24 -11.14
CA SER A 94 18.63 37.01 -10.66
C SER A 94 18.06 36.21 -11.83
N PRO A 95 18.70 35.11 -12.27
CA PRO A 95 18.25 34.48 -13.50
C PRO A 95 17.26 33.34 -13.31
N THR A 96 17.14 32.69 -12.14
CA THR A 96 16.31 31.48 -12.03
C THR A 96 15.66 31.24 -10.66
N VAL A 97 14.36 30.94 -10.69
CA VAL A 97 13.60 30.36 -9.57
C VAL A 97 13.28 28.92 -9.94
N GLY A 98 13.65 27.98 -9.08
CA GLY A 98 13.37 26.55 -9.24
C GLY A 98 12.51 26.02 -8.09
N VAL A 99 11.73 24.99 -8.37
CA VAL A 99 11.15 24.15 -7.30
C VAL A 99 12.30 23.39 -6.63
N ASP A 100 12.29 23.29 -5.30
CA ASP A 100 13.30 22.52 -4.56
C ASP A 100 13.29 21.06 -5.03
N SER A 101 14.38 20.62 -5.64
CA SER A 101 14.50 19.27 -6.22
C SER A 101 14.50 18.16 -5.18
N SER A 102 14.74 18.49 -3.91
CA SER A 102 14.63 17.55 -2.78
C SER A 102 13.18 17.23 -2.40
N LEU A 103 12.22 18.05 -2.85
CA LEU A 103 10.79 17.85 -2.60
C LEU A 103 10.13 17.29 -3.85
N MET A 104 9.39 16.19 -3.70
CA MET A 104 8.53 15.64 -4.76
C MET A 104 7.08 16.05 -4.49
N PRO A 105 6.60 17.19 -5.03
CA PRO A 105 5.25 17.64 -4.78
C PRO A 105 4.24 16.63 -5.34
N SER A 106 3.42 16.07 -4.46
CA SER A 106 2.28 15.25 -4.83
C SER A 106 1.00 15.78 -4.18
N GLN A 107 -0.13 15.47 -4.82
CA GLN A 107 -1.44 15.84 -4.33
C GLN A 107 -2.40 14.67 -4.45
N HIS A 108 -3.15 14.41 -3.38
CA HIS A 108 -4.19 13.41 -3.31
C HIS A 108 -5.50 14.06 -2.85
N VAL A 109 -6.58 13.73 -3.55
CA VAL A 109 -7.93 14.18 -3.21
C VAL A 109 -8.83 12.98 -3.11
N LEU A 110 -9.40 12.76 -1.92
CA LEU A 110 -10.41 11.76 -1.66
C LEU A 110 -11.74 12.44 -1.34
N ARG A 111 -12.80 12.05 -2.04
CA ARG A 111 -14.13 12.65 -1.96
C ARG A 111 -15.19 11.61 -1.68
N PHE A 112 -16.14 11.96 -0.82
CA PHE A 112 -17.36 11.20 -0.55
C PHE A 112 -18.54 12.16 -0.56
N GLY A 113 -19.57 11.86 -1.35
CA GLY A 113 -20.71 12.75 -1.53
C GLY A 113 -22.02 12.00 -1.69
N ALA A 114 -23.09 12.67 -1.32
CA ALA A 114 -24.46 12.25 -1.57
C ALA A 114 -25.28 13.45 -2.03
N GLY A 115 -26.21 13.25 -2.95
CA GLY A 115 -26.94 14.36 -3.55
C GLY A 115 -28.16 13.95 -4.35
N PRO A 116 -29.12 14.87 -4.58
CA PRO A 116 -30.18 14.64 -5.55
C PRO A 116 -29.62 14.58 -6.97
N ARG A 117 -30.20 13.70 -7.79
CA ARG A 117 -29.93 13.61 -9.22
C ARG A 117 -31.23 13.48 -10.02
N ALA A 118 -31.34 14.29 -11.07
CA ALA A 118 -32.42 14.24 -12.04
C ALA A 118 -31.88 13.76 -13.40
N ASP A 119 -32.52 12.76 -13.98
CA ASP A 119 -32.21 12.22 -15.31
C ASP A 119 -33.34 12.58 -16.28
N PHE A 120 -32.99 13.23 -17.39
CA PHE A 120 -33.87 13.60 -18.49
C PHE A 120 -33.57 12.71 -19.70
N HIS A 121 -34.59 12.03 -20.21
CA HIS A 121 -34.46 11.13 -21.36
C HIS A 121 -34.86 11.86 -22.63
N VAL A 122 -33.92 11.99 -23.57
CA VAL A 122 -34.13 12.63 -24.88
C VAL A 122 -34.16 11.52 -25.93
N GLY A 123 -35.37 11.09 -26.29
CA GLY A 123 -35.57 9.92 -27.16
C GLY A 123 -35.24 8.61 -26.46
N GLU A 124 -34.86 7.58 -27.23
CA GLU A 124 -34.59 6.23 -26.71
C GLU A 124 -33.11 6.00 -26.33
N LYS A 125 -32.21 6.87 -26.80
CA LYS A 125 -30.76 6.60 -26.78
C LYS A 125 -29.92 7.64 -26.05
N LEU A 126 -30.51 8.73 -25.57
CA LEU A 126 -29.77 9.79 -24.89
C LEU A 126 -30.39 10.11 -23.53
N GLN A 127 -29.53 10.19 -22.52
CA GLN A 127 -29.93 10.59 -21.17
C GLN A 127 -29.01 11.73 -20.70
N LEU A 128 -29.62 12.84 -20.29
CA LEU A 128 -28.95 13.96 -19.65
C LEU A 128 -29.24 13.93 -18.15
N SER A 129 -28.21 13.99 -17.33
CA SER A 129 -28.31 13.90 -15.88
C SER A 129 -27.73 15.15 -15.24
N ALA A 130 -28.47 15.73 -14.30
CA ALA A 130 -28.01 16.84 -13.46
C ALA A 130 -28.01 16.38 -12.00
N ALA A 131 -26.89 16.54 -11.30
CA ALA A 131 -26.75 16.17 -9.89
C ALA A 131 -26.02 17.25 -9.10
N VAL A 132 -26.29 17.32 -7.80
CA VAL A 132 -25.55 18.19 -6.87
C VAL A 132 -25.21 17.39 -5.62
N ASP A 133 -23.94 17.08 -5.44
CA ASP A 133 -23.50 16.32 -4.27
C ASP A 133 -23.00 17.24 -3.16
N GLY A 134 -23.37 16.92 -1.92
CA GLY A 134 -22.75 17.47 -0.72
C GLY A 134 -22.01 16.38 0.04
N GLY A 135 -20.83 16.67 0.57
CA GLY A 135 -20.13 15.70 1.40
C GLY A 135 -18.72 16.11 1.83
N ILE A 136 -17.86 15.13 2.07
CA ILE A 136 -16.52 15.34 2.64
C ILE A 136 -15.46 15.26 1.54
N ASN A 137 -14.58 16.23 1.53
CA ASN A 137 -13.38 16.28 0.71
C ASN A 137 -12.14 16.23 1.63
N ILE A 138 -11.22 15.33 1.33
CA ILE A 138 -9.95 15.17 2.03
C ILE A 138 -8.86 15.48 1.01
N LEU A 139 -8.17 16.59 1.23
CA LEU A 139 -7.07 17.07 0.41
C LEU A 139 -5.77 16.85 1.17
N ARG A 140 -4.86 16.07 0.56
CA ARG A 140 -3.48 15.93 1.01
C ARG A 140 -2.55 16.49 -0.06
N GLN A 141 -1.69 17.41 0.32
CA GLN A 141 -0.65 17.97 -0.54
C GLN A 141 0.68 17.88 0.20
N ASP A 142 1.69 17.34 -0.46
CA ASP A 142 3.05 17.32 0.05
C ASP A 142 3.64 18.74 0.10
N PRO A 143 4.65 18.97 0.97
CA PRO A 143 5.29 20.27 1.09
C PRO A 143 5.88 20.71 -0.25
N ILE A 144 5.82 22.01 -0.49
CA ILE A 144 6.39 22.65 -1.68
C ILE A 144 7.32 23.77 -1.26
N ALA A 145 8.45 23.91 -1.94
CA ALA A 145 9.35 25.03 -1.74
C ALA A 145 9.90 25.51 -3.08
N PHE A 146 10.11 26.81 -3.18
CA PHE A 146 10.76 27.46 -4.31
C PHE A 146 12.00 28.18 -3.83
N ASP A 147 13.09 27.89 -4.52
CA ASP A 147 14.40 28.44 -4.25
C ASP A 147 14.84 29.30 -5.44
N GLN A 148 15.34 30.48 -5.12
CA GLN A 148 15.98 31.39 -6.07
C GLN A 148 17.48 31.21 -6.02
N TYR A 149 18.09 31.14 -7.19
CA TYR A 149 19.53 31.05 -7.34
C TYR A 149 20.08 32.43 -7.68
N VAL A 150 20.90 32.98 -6.79
CA VAL A 150 21.46 34.32 -6.90
C VAL A 150 22.94 34.21 -7.25
N GLY A 151 23.34 34.79 -8.38
CA GLY A 151 24.73 34.84 -8.80
C GLY A 151 25.47 36.01 -8.15
N THR A 152 26.54 35.69 -7.42
CA THR A 152 27.57 36.66 -7.00
C THR A 152 28.86 36.31 -7.74
N GLU A 153 29.78 37.26 -7.94
CA GLU A 153 30.94 37.17 -8.86
C GLU A 153 31.78 35.87 -8.74
N ASP A 154 31.77 35.18 -7.59
CA ASP A 154 32.47 33.90 -7.39
C ASP A 154 31.60 32.70 -6.95
N ARG A 155 30.30 32.87 -6.65
CA ARG A 155 29.43 31.78 -6.12
C ARG A 155 27.94 31.93 -6.44
N MET A 156 27.28 30.79 -6.67
CA MET A 156 25.82 30.68 -6.74
C MET A 156 25.24 30.40 -5.35
N ILE A 157 24.39 31.30 -4.85
CA ILE A 157 23.74 31.16 -3.55
C ILE A 157 22.29 30.73 -3.75
N LYS A 158 21.89 29.62 -3.12
CA LYS A 158 20.51 29.11 -3.09
C LYS A 158 19.76 29.76 -1.92
N LYS A 159 18.66 30.47 -2.19
CA LYS A 159 17.80 31.09 -1.16
C LYS A 159 16.35 30.70 -1.35
N ARG A 160 15.72 30.20 -0.28
CA ARG A 160 14.31 29.85 -0.28
C ARG A 160 13.44 31.11 -0.21
N ILE A 161 12.59 31.31 -1.21
CA ILE A 161 11.71 32.49 -1.31
C ILE A 161 10.26 32.18 -0.98
N TYR A 162 9.89 30.90 -1.04
CA TYR A 162 8.56 30.41 -0.68
C TYR A 162 8.67 28.99 -0.16
N SER A 163 7.98 28.69 0.92
CA SER A 163 7.67 27.33 1.32
C SER A 163 6.24 27.23 1.82
N ARG A 164 5.63 26.09 1.56
CA ARG A 164 4.36 25.71 2.15
C ARG A 164 4.51 24.32 2.72
N ASP A 165 4.07 24.19 3.96
CA ASP A 165 4.09 22.91 4.67
C ASP A 165 3.11 21.95 4.04
N LYS A 166 3.20 20.69 4.46
CA LYS A 166 2.22 19.67 4.10
C LYS A 166 0.81 20.17 4.42
N VAL A 167 -0.09 20.13 3.44
CA VAL A 167 -1.50 20.42 3.64
C VAL A 167 -2.22 19.09 3.84
N ASP A 168 -2.78 18.86 5.03
CA ASP A 168 -3.77 17.80 5.27
C ASP A 168 -5.06 18.47 5.73
N SER A 169 -6.03 18.56 4.82
CA SER A 169 -7.25 19.31 5.06
C SER A 169 -8.47 18.47 4.77
N LYS A 170 -9.39 18.45 5.74
CA LYS A 170 -10.72 17.86 5.61
C LYS A 170 -11.76 18.97 5.60
N SER A 171 -12.58 19.02 4.55
CA SER A 171 -13.62 20.04 4.45
C SER A 171 -14.90 19.50 3.84
N PHE A 172 -15.98 20.23 4.08
CA PHE A 172 -17.22 20.01 3.36
C PHE A 172 -17.09 20.55 1.93
N HIS A 173 -17.61 19.82 0.95
CA HIS A 173 -17.65 20.24 -0.43
C HIS A 173 -19.06 20.16 -1.01
N VAL A 174 -19.29 21.00 -2.01
CA VAL A 174 -20.48 20.98 -2.87
C VAL A 174 -20.02 20.77 -4.30
N MET A 175 -20.64 19.84 -5.02
CA MET A 175 -20.23 19.45 -6.36
C MET A 175 -21.43 19.30 -7.31
N PRO A 176 -21.81 20.37 -8.03
CA PRO A 176 -22.66 20.24 -9.21
C PRO A 176 -22.01 19.38 -10.30
N ARG A 177 -22.82 18.55 -10.95
CA ARG A 177 -22.43 17.62 -12.01
C ARG A 177 -23.45 17.62 -13.14
N ILE A 178 -22.95 17.54 -14.36
CA ILE A 178 -23.75 17.34 -15.57
C ILE A 178 -23.18 16.12 -16.29
N ARG A 179 -24.02 15.12 -16.55
CA ARG A 179 -23.62 13.86 -17.19
C ARG A 179 -24.48 13.57 -18.42
N LEU A 180 -23.84 13.20 -19.50
CA LEU A 180 -24.46 12.67 -20.71
C LEU A 180 -24.24 11.15 -20.74
N SER A 181 -25.31 10.37 -20.93
CA SER A 181 -25.22 8.91 -20.97
C SER A 181 -25.88 8.35 -22.23
N TYR A 182 -25.26 7.33 -22.80
CA TYR A 182 -25.72 6.58 -23.97
C TYR A 182 -25.84 5.09 -23.63
N PRO A 183 -27.05 4.50 -23.66
CA PRO A 183 -27.24 3.07 -23.45
C PRO A 183 -26.62 2.24 -24.58
N LEU A 184 -25.72 1.32 -24.25
CA LEU A 184 -25.16 0.33 -25.18
C LEU A 184 -26.00 -0.96 -25.25
N GLY A 185 -26.94 -1.12 -24.31
CA GLY A 185 -27.87 -2.25 -24.26
C GLY A 185 -28.85 -2.06 -23.11
N ASN A 186 -29.53 -3.15 -22.72
CA ASN A 186 -30.61 -3.07 -21.73
C ASN A 186 -30.13 -2.71 -20.32
N ASN A 187 -28.87 -2.99 -20.00
CA ASN A 187 -28.32 -2.83 -18.64
C ASN A 187 -26.98 -2.08 -18.61
N LEU A 188 -26.41 -1.69 -19.75
CA LEU A 188 -25.10 -1.05 -19.83
C LEU A 188 -25.21 0.31 -20.52
N LYS A 189 -24.60 1.33 -19.93
CA LYS A 189 -24.47 2.67 -20.52
C LYS A 189 -23.01 3.11 -20.50
N VAL A 190 -22.61 3.87 -21.51
CA VAL A 190 -21.43 4.74 -21.43
C VAL A 190 -21.89 6.12 -21.00
N TRP A 191 -21.06 6.84 -20.25
CA TRP A 191 -21.36 8.20 -19.84
C TRP A 191 -20.13 9.09 -19.87
N ALA A 192 -20.36 10.39 -20.03
CA ALA A 192 -19.38 11.46 -19.89
C ALA A 192 -19.95 12.53 -18.95
N GLU A 193 -19.13 13.03 -18.03
CA GLU A 193 -19.55 13.95 -16.98
C GLU A 193 -18.58 15.14 -16.86
N GLY A 194 -19.14 16.34 -16.75
CA GLY A 194 -18.45 17.52 -16.24
C GLY A 194 -18.90 17.81 -14.80
N ASN A 195 -17.96 18.09 -13.91
CA ASN A 195 -18.24 18.44 -12.51
C ASN A 195 -17.42 19.64 -12.04
N TYR A 196 -17.94 20.33 -11.02
CA TYR A 196 -17.28 21.47 -10.43
C TYR A 196 -17.33 21.38 -8.91
N SER A 197 -16.19 21.14 -8.27
CA SER A 197 -16.09 20.95 -6.81
C SER A 197 -15.73 22.28 -6.14
N LEU A 198 -16.52 22.64 -5.13
CA LEU A 198 -16.33 23.80 -4.27
C LEU A 198 -16.04 23.34 -2.84
N SER A 199 -14.88 23.65 -2.29
CA SER A 199 -14.54 23.35 -0.90
C SER A 199 -13.59 24.40 -0.31
N LYS A 200 -13.20 24.25 0.96
CA LYS A 200 -12.18 25.09 1.61
C LYS A 200 -11.02 24.23 2.10
N TYR A 201 -9.83 24.80 2.23
CA TYR A 201 -8.70 24.13 2.84
C TYR A 201 -7.86 25.10 3.66
N ASN A 202 -7.28 24.59 4.74
CA ASN A 202 -6.36 25.34 5.58
C ASN A 202 -4.93 25.07 5.13
N TYR A 203 -4.07 26.08 5.22
CA TYR A 203 -2.66 25.97 4.90
C TYR A 203 -1.82 26.80 5.87
N ASN A 204 -0.57 26.39 6.02
CA ASN A 204 0.50 27.18 6.62
C ASN A 204 1.57 27.41 5.54
N GLU A 205 1.89 28.66 5.27
CA GLU A 205 2.94 29.03 4.32
C GLU A 205 3.91 30.03 4.93
N GLN A 206 5.16 29.97 4.45
CA GLN A 206 6.20 30.92 4.77
C GLN A 206 6.56 31.66 3.49
N ARG A 207 6.47 32.99 3.55
CA ARG A 207 6.94 33.87 2.49
C ARG A 207 8.10 34.70 2.99
N LEU A 208 9.04 34.96 2.10
CA LEU A 208 10.07 35.96 2.33
C LEU A 208 9.40 37.32 2.55
N GLN A 209 9.68 37.97 3.67
CA GLN A 209 9.24 39.32 3.97
C GLN A 209 10.46 40.24 4.07
N THR A 210 10.37 41.43 3.51
CA THR A 210 11.42 42.45 3.57
C THR A 210 11.11 43.60 4.51
N VAL A 211 9.93 43.54 5.11
CA VAL A 211 9.48 44.44 6.17
C VAL A 211 9.00 43.60 7.35
N ASP A 212 9.15 44.10 8.57
CA ASP A 212 8.63 43.49 9.77
C ASP A 212 7.09 43.63 9.86
N VAL A 213 6.50 43.11 10.94
CA VAL A 213 5.05 43.19 11.24
C VAL A 213 4.52 44.63 11.40
N ASN A 214 5.40 45.62 11.53
CA ASN A 214 5.06 47.03 11.67
C ASN A 214 5.28 47.82 10.36
N GLY A 215 5.70 47.16 9.28
CA GLY A 215 6.00 47.79 7.99
C GLY A 215 7.37 48.44 7.92
N ASN A 216 8.25 48.23 8.91
CA ASN A 216 9.63 48.72 8.87
C ASN A 216 10.51 47.73 8.13
N PRO A 217 11.49 48.16 7.31
CA PRO A 217 12.45 47.24 6.70
C PRO A 217 13.21 46.44 7.76
N ILE A 218 13.32 45.12 7.57
CA ILE A 218 14.10 44.23 8.45
C ILE A 218 15.57 44.64 8.35
N GLN A 219 16.21 44.93 9.50
CA GLN A 219 17.54 45.57 9.59
C GLN A 219 18.58 44.95 8.66
N GLU A 220 19.25 45.80 7.87
CA GLU A 220 20.39 45.43 7.04
C GLU A 220 21.63 45.19 7.91
N LEU A 221 22.16 43.97 7.94
CA LEU A 221 23.49 43.64 8.46
C LEU A 221 24.47 43.60 7.28
N GLY A 222 24.88 44.77 6.77
CA GLY A 222 25.80 44.88 5.63
C GLY A 222 25.20 44.51 4.26
N GLN A 223 25.99 43.95 3.34
CA GLN A 223 25.56 43.62 1.96
C GLN A 223 24.57 42.45 1.83
N PHE A 224 24.12 41.86 2.95
CA PHE A 224 23.09 40.82 2.95
C PHE A 224 21.94 41.24 3.86
N VAL A 225 20.76 41.46 3.25
CA VAL A 225 19.50 41.52 3.99
C VAL A 225 19.16 40.09 4.40
N GLU A 226 19.23 39.77 5.69
CA GLU A 226 18.66 38.53 6.22
C GLU A 226 17.14 38.68 6.18
N ALA A 227 16.56 38.35 5.03
CA ALA A 227 15.13 38.46 4.84
C ALA A 227 14.40 37.52 5.80
N GLY A 228 13.53 38.08 6.63
CA GLY A 228 12.72 37.32 7.57
C GLY A 228 11.68 36.47 6.86
N TYR A 229 11.29 35.37 7.49
CA TYR A 229 10.15 34.56 7.04
C TYR A 229 8.93 34.90 7.87
N ALA A 230 7.84 35.27 7.21
CA ALA A 230 6.56 35.47 7.86
C ALA A 230 5.71 34.19 7.74
N PRO A 231 5.35 33.53 8.86
CA PRO A 231 4.37 32.47 8.83
C PRO A 231 2.99 33.07 8.56
N ASN A 232 2.30 32.55 7.55
CA ASN A 232 0.95 32.92 7.20
C ASN A 232 0.06 31.67 7.26
N ASN A 233 -0.82 31.65 8.27
CA ASN A 233 -1.86 30.64 8.40
C ASN A 233 -3.13 31.16 7.72
N GLY A 234 -3.64 30.43 6.75
CA GLY A 234 -4.78 30.86 5.95
C GLY A 234 -5.79 29.74 5.69
N SER A 235 -6.98 30.15 5.23
CA SER A 235 -7.99 29.26 4.66
C SER A 235 -8.35 29.76 3.27
N GLU A 236 -8.18 28.93 2.26
CA GLU A 236 -8.51 29.24 0.86
C GLU A 236 -9.65 28.38 0.32
N SER A 237 -10.38 28.90 -0.66
CA SER A 237 -11.36 28.10 -1.39
C SER A 237 -10.67 27.23 -2.44
N TRP A 238 -10.88 25.91 -2.38
CA TRP A 238 -10.51 25.01 -3.46
C TRP A 238 -11.67 24.86 -4.44
N LYS A 239 -11.46 25.35 -5.67
CA LYS A 239 -12.42 25.28 -6.77
C LYS A 239 -11.81 24.42 -7.89
N SER A 240 -12.38 23.27 -8.19
CA SER A 240 -11.83 22.39 -9.23
C SER A 240 -12.87 22.00 -10.27
N PHE A 241 -12.50 22.03 -11.53
CA PHE A 241 -13.30 21.49 -12.62
C PHE A 241 -12.84 20.07 -12.96
N GLY A 242 -13.76 19.11 -13.11
CA GLY A 242 -13.44 17.75 -13.51
C GLY A 242 -14.19 17.33 -14.77
N ALA A 243 -13.53 16.52 -15.58
CA ALA A 243 -14.11 15.84 -16.75
C ALA A 243 -13.83 14.35 -16.63
N GLN A 244 -14.88 13.54 -16.72
CA GLN A 244 -14.83 12.10 -16.48
C GLN A 244 -15.66 11.35 -17.52
N MET A 245 -15.30 10.10 -17.77
CA MET A 245 -16.07 9.18 -18.59
C MET A 245 -16.06 7.79 -17.96
N GLY A 246 -17.09 7.00 -18.23
CA GLY A 246 -17.21 5.71 -17.58
C GLY A 246 -18.35 4.86 -18.09
N LEU A 247 -18.58 3.78 -17.34
CA LEU A 247 -19.64 2.81 -17.56
C LEU A 247 -20.64 2.87 -16.41
N ALA A 248 -21.91 2.64 -16.73
CA ALA A 248 -22.97 2.46 -15.75
C ALA A 248 -23.73 1.17 -16.02
N LEU A 249 -23.92 0.38 -14.96
CA LEU A 249 -24.66 -0.87 -14.95
C LEU A 249 -26.00 -0.65 -14.25
N GLN A 250 -27.10 -0.87 -14.97
CA GLN A 250 -28.44 -0.84 -14.40
C GLN A 250 -28.81 -2.20 -13.80
N LEU A 251 -29.28 -2.18 -12.55
CA LEU A 251 -29.63 -3.37 -11.79
C LEU A 251 -31.14 -3.67 -11.88
N GLY A 252 -31.49 -4.93 -12.18
CA GLY A 252 -32.87 -5.42 -12.24
C GLY A 252 -33.32 -5.83 -13.65
N LYS A 253 -34.50 -6.46 -13.76
CA LYS A 253 -35.08 -6.93 -15.03
C LYS A 253 -36.09 -5.91 -15.59
N GLN A 254 -36.13 -5.74 -16.91
CA GLN A 254 -37.17 -4.93 -17.56
C GLN A 254 -38.51 -5.63 -17.36
N LYS A 255 -39.49 -4.95 -16.74
CA LYS A 255 -40.87 -5.39 -16.88
C LYS A 255 -41.29 -5.05 -18.32
N THR A 256 -41.19 -6.03 -19.21
CA THR A 256 -41.90 -6.01 -20.47
C THR A 256 -43.39 -6.01 -20.14
N ASN A 257 -44.08 -4.90 -20.42
CA ASN A 257 -45.53 -4.89 -20.43
C ASN A 257 -46.01 -5.69 -21.65
N SER A 258 -46.07 -7.02 -21.55
CA SER A 258 -46.89 -7.83 -22.42
C SER A 258 -48.30 -7.90 -21.84
N SER A 259 -49.21 -7.16 -22.45
CA SER A 259 -50.64 -7.34 -22.25
C SER A 259 -51.08 -8.64 -22.94
N MET A 260 -51.38 -9.70 -22.18
CA MET A 260 -52.49 -10.63 -22.50
C MET A 260 -52.87 -11.53 -21.30
N LYS A 261 -54.04 -11.20 -20.74
CA LYS A 261 -55.05 -11.93 -19.96
C LYS A 261 -54.87 -13.43 -19.54
N THR A 262 -54.81 -13.63 -18.21
CA THR A 262 -55.54 -14.57 -17.28
C THR A 262 -55.41 -16.12 -17.38
N PRO A 263 -55.76 -16.90 -16.31
CA PRO A 263 -55.81 -16.62 -14.85
C PRO A 263 -55.24 -17.75 -13.91
N LYS A 264 -54.96 -17.35 -12.66
CA LYS A 264 -55.05 -18.08 -11.36
C LYS A 264 -54.34 -19.43 -11.13
N SER A 265 -53.48 -19.46 -10.09
CA SER A 265 -53.76 -20.24 -8.86
C SER A 265 -53.04 -19.62 -7.64
N GLN A 266 -53.76 -19.58 -6.51
CA GLN A 266 -53.29 -19.23 -5.16
C GLN A 266 -52.53 -20.42 -4.58
N GLU A 267 -51.44 -20.23 -3.82
CA GLU A 267 -51.33 -20.33 -2.34
C GLU A 267 -49.82 -20.56 -2.09
N ARG A 268 -49.14 -20.22 -0.99
CA ARG A 268 -49.49 -19.83 0.37
C ARG A 268 -48.25 -19.15 0.96
N ILE A 269 -48.45 -18.12 1.77
CA ILE A 269 -47.41 -17.53 2.62
C ILE A 269 -47.25 -18.41 3.86
N ALA A 270 -46.00 -18.70 4.24
CA ALA A 270 -45.65 -19.06 5.61
C ALA A 270 -44.33 -18.38 6.00
N GLN A 271 -44.44 -17.29 6.75
CA GLN A 271 -43.37 -16.76 7.59
C GLN A 271 -43.17 -17.73 8.77
N THR A 272 -41.92 -18.10 9.08
CA THR A 272 -41.57 -18.49 10.45
C THR A 272 -40.13 -18.10 10.78
N SER A 273 -40.04 -17.11 11.67
CA SER A 273 -39.02 -16.77 12.67
C SER A 273 -37.59 -17.35 12.57
N LEU A 274 -36.63 -16.43 12.59
CA LEU A 274 -35.28 -16.60 13.11
C LEU A 274 -35.29 -17.00 14.60
N PRO A 275 -34.47 -17.99 15.01
CA PRO A 275 -33.88 -18.02 16.34
C PRO A 275 -32.42 -17.57 16.26
N ARG A 276 -32.14 -16.45 16.92
CA ARG A 276 -30.80 -15.95 17.28
C ARG A 276 -30.18 -16.96 18.25
N LYS A 277 -29.10 -17.62 17.84
CA LYS A 277 -28.24 -18.41 18.73
C LYS A 277 -26.91 -17.69 18.84
N GLU A 278 -26.55 -17.32 20.07
CA GLU A 278 -25.22 -16.82 20.43
C GLU A 278 -24.17 -17.88 20.07
N GLU A 279 -23.17 -17.48 19.29
CA GLU A 279 -21.93 -18.23 19.10
C GLU A 279 -20.78 -17.44 19.71
N SER A 280 -20.11 -18.08 20.66
CA SER A 280 -18.83 -17.79 21.29
C SER A 280 -17.69 -17.55 20.28
N PRO A 281 -16.57 -16.91 20.70
CA PRO A 281 -15.55 -16.43 19.76
C PRO A 281 -14.86 -17.60 19.04
N LYS A 282 -15.10 -17.71 17.73
CA LYS A 282 -14.43 -18.67 16.85
C LYS A 282 -12.98 -18.21 16.63
N GLN A 283 -12.06 -19.07 17.03
CA GLN A 283 -10.69 -19.13 16.55
C GLN A 283 -10.70 -19.02 15.01
N GLU A 284 -10.06 -17.99 14.45
CA GLU A 284 -10.08 -17.76 12.99
C GLU A 284 -9.43 -18.93 12.24
N GLU A 285 -10.27 -19.69 11.55
CA GLU A 285 -9.87 -20.78 10.66
C GLU A 285 -9.07 -20.17 9.49
N ARG A 286 -7.75 -20.42 9.43
CA ARG A 286 -6.88 -19.94 8.35
C ARG A 286 -7.35 -20.53 7.02
N ARG A 287 -7.84 -19.69 6.10
CA ARG A 287 -8.30 -20.09 4.76
C ARG A 287 -7.27 -19.72 3.69
N SER A 288 -7.09 -20.58 2.69
CA SER A 288 -6.21 -20.30 1.55
C SER A 288 -6.71 -20.99 0.27
N VAL A 289 -6.33 -20.45 -0.89
CA VAL A 289 -6.60 -21.05 -2.21
C VAL A 289 -5.32 -21.69 -2.70
N GLN A 290 -5.37 -22.97 -3.06
CA GLN A 290 -4.21 -23.73 -3.53
C GLN A 290 -4.43 -24.20 -4.98
N PRO A 291 -3.50 -23.88 -5.89
CA PRO A 291 -3.55 -24.40 -7.25
C PRO A 291 -3.16 -25.90 -7.24
N ILE A 292 -3.79 -26.69 -8.11
CA ILE A 292 -3.55 -28.15 -8.21
C ILE A 292 -2.94 -28.51 -9.55
N SER A 293 -3.51 -28.01 -10.65
CA SER A 293 -3.03 -28.28 -12.00
C SER A 293 -3.38 -27.12 -12.94
N PRO A 294 -2.49 -26.70 -13.85
CA PRO A 294 -1.11 -27.17 -14.02
C PRO A 294 -0.21 -26.83 -12.82
N LYS A 295 0.64 -27.77 -12.40
CA LYS A 295 1.58 -27.57 -11.28
C LYS A 295 2.71 -26.64 -11.70
N ASN A 296 3.37 -26.03 -10.72
CA ASN A 296 4.60 -25.29 -10.98
C ASN A 296 5.61 -26.15 -11.75
N ASN A 297 6.31 -25.55 -12.72
CA ASN A 297 7.27 -26.20 -13.60
C ASN A 297 6.72 -27.33 -14.47
N SER A 298 5.39 -27.44 -14.64
CA SER A 298 4.81 -28.45 -15.55
C SER A 298 5.01 -28.06 -17.03
N GLN A 299 5.21 -29.07 -17.87
CA GLN A 299 5.38 -28.91 -19.32
C GLN A 299 4.38 -29.78 -20.05
N PHE A 300 3.82 -29.24 -21.13
CA PHE A 300 2.83 -29.90 -21.97
C PHE A 300 3.26 -29.80 -23.44
N GLN A 301 3.10 -30.89 -24.19
CA GLN A 301 3.42 -30.92 -25.61
C GLN A 301 2.41 -30.13 -26.45
N SER A 302 1.18 -30.01 -25.93
CA SER A 302 0.12 -29.20 -26.52
C SER A 302 -0.91 -28.77 -25.48
N ASP A 303 -1.68 -27.74 -25.81
CA ASP A 303 -2.81 -27.30 -25.00
C ASP A 303 -3.89 -28.39 -24.83
N LYS A 304 -3.95 -29.39 -25.72
CA LYS A 304 -4.86 -30.54 -25.63
C LYS A 304 -4.53 -31.48 -24.48
N GLU A 305 -3.26 -31.56 -24.08
CA GLU A 305 -2.84 -32.33 -22.90
C GLU A 305 -3.26 -31.63 -21.60
N LEU A 306 -3.23 -30.30 -21.61
CA LEU A 306 -3.75 -29.47 -20.54
C LEU A 306 -5.28 -29.40 -20.59
N LYS A 307 -5.96 -30.36 -19.95
CA LYS A 307 -7.43 -30.43 -20.00
C LYS A 307 -8.11 -29.25 -19.28
N ALA A 308 -7.63 -28.89 -18.09
CA ALA A 308 -8.25 -27.87 -17.25
C ALA A 308 -7.28 -27.29 -16.20
N PHE A 309 -7.57 -26.07 -15.78
CA PHE A 309 -7.05 -25.45 -14.57
C PHE A 309 -7.89 -25.90 -13.38
N THR A 310 -7.25 -26.39 -12.32
CA THR A 310 -7.93 -26.92 -11.13
C THR A 310 -7.27 -26.41 -9.86
N TRP A 311 -8.06 -26.06 -8.86
CA TRP A 311 -7.59 -25.55 -7.57
C TRP A 311 -8.46 -26.10 -6.43
N ARG A 312 -8.09 -25.82 -5.18
CA ARG A 312 -8.90 -26.12 -4.00
C ARG A 312 -8.90 -24.97 -3.01
N LEU A 313 -10.00 -24.82 -2.28
CA LEU A 313 -10.06 -23.98 -1.10
C LEU A 313 -9.72 -24.83 0.12
N VAL A 314 -8.73 -24.40 0.90
CA VAL A 314 -8.37 -25.00 2.18
C VAL A 314 -9.03 -24.19 3.29
N GLY A 315 -9.70 -24.87 4.22
CA GLY A 315 -10.52 -24.29 5.29
C GLY A 315 -12.04 -24.40 5.02
N GLY A 316 -12.87 -23.75 5.83
CA GLY A 316 -14.33 -23.83 5.74
C GLY A 316 -14.92 -23.43 4.39
N VAL A 317 -15.94 -24.18 3.95
CA VAL A 317 -16.63 -24.00 2.66
C VAL A 317 -17.26 -22.61 2.54
N LEU A 318 -17.08 -21.96 1.40
CA LEU A 318 -17.72 -20.69 1.05
C LEU A 318 -18.97 -20.95 0.18
N PRO A 319 -20.20 -20.71 0.67
CA PRO A 319 -21.44 -21.08 -0.03
C PRO A 319 -21.66 -20.42 -1.39
N THR A 320 -20.96 -19.31 -1.66
CA THR A 320 -21.06 -18.52 -2.90
C THR A 320 -19.68 -18.17 -3.46
N ALA A 321 -18.71 -19.07 -3.32
CA ALA A 321 -17.36 -18.83 -3.83
C ALA A 321 -17.40 -18.53 -5.34
N GLN A 322 -16.77 -17.43 -5.73
CA GLN A 322 -16.50 -17.12 -7.12
C GLN A 322 -15.00 -16.94 -7.29
N TYR A 323 -14.48 -17.48 -8.38
CA TYR A 323 -13.04 -17.47 -8.66
C TYR A 323 -12.78 -16.71 -9.95
N SER A 324 -11.74 -15.87 -9.93
CA SER A 324 -11.11 -15.34 -11.14
C SER A 324 -9.84 -16.12 -11.39
N ILE A 325 -9.70 -16.69 -12.58
CA ILE A 325 -8.46 -17.32 -13.04
C ILE A 325 -7.79 -16.36 -14.01
N ASP A 326 -6.54 -16.03 -13.73
CA ASP A 326 -5.70 -15.21 -14.60
C ASP A 326 -4.58 -16.09 -15.13
N VAL A 327 -4.50 -16.26 -16.45
CA VAL A 327 -3.42 -16.97 -17.15
C VAL A 327 -2.72 -16.01 -18.08
N VAL A 328 -1.43 -15.80 -17.87
CA VAL A 328 -0.63 -14.82 -18.60
C VAL A 328 0.50 -15.55 -19.31
N GLN A 329 0.54 -15.44 -20.64
CA GLN A 329 1.72 -15.80 -21.42
C GLN A 329 2.82 -14.79 -21.10
N VAL A 330 3.98 -15.27 -20.67
CA VAL A 330 5.12 -14.45 -20.27
C VAL A 330 6.22 -14.51 -21.34
N ASP A 331 6.94 -13.41 -21.51
CA ASP A 331 8.14 -13.35 -22.37
C ASP A 331 9.41 -13.73 -21.60
N ALA A 332 10.56 -13.67 -22.27
CA ALA A 332 11.86 -13.98 -21.70
C ALA A 332 12.28 -13.10 -20.51
N ARG A 333 11.61 -11.97 -20.28
CA ARG A 333 11.81 -11.05 -19.15
C ARG A 333 10.67 -11.13 -18.14
N GLN A 334 9.82 -12.16 -18.22
CA GLN A 334 8.60 -12.32 -17.42
C GLN A 334 7.57 -11.20 -17.62
N GLY A 335 7.69 -10.45 -18.72
CA GLY A 335 6.71 -9.46 -19.15
C GLY A 335 5.45 -10.12 -19.70
N ALA A 336 4.29 -9.55 -19.40
CA ALA A 336 3.02 -10.06 -19.90
C ALA A 336 2.88 -9.82 -21.41
N ARG A 337 2.81 -10.90 -22.19
CA ARG A 337 2.59 -10.84 -23.65
C ARG A 337 1.12 -10.94 -24.01
N LYS A 338 0.43 -11.94 -23.45
CA LYS A 338 -0.99 -12.23 -23.71
C LYS A 338 -1.64 -12.70 -22.42
N SER A 339 -2.83 -12.20 -22.11
CA SER A 339 -3.54 -12.54 -20.87
C SER A 339 -4.92 -13.10 -21.18
N TYR A 340 -5.26 -14.17 -20.47
CA TYR A 340 -6.55 -14.83 -20.48
C TYR A 340 -7.12 -14.74 -19.08
N GLN A 341 -8.35 -14.27 -18.99
CA GLN A 341 -9.05 -14.12 -17.72
C GLN A 341 -10.45 -14.68 -17.84
N ALA A 342 -10.86 -15.48 -16.85
CA ALA A 342 -12.19 -16.05 -16.81
C ALA A 342 -12.69 -16.19 -15.37
N LEU A 343 -14.01 -16.14 -15.23
CA LEU A 343 -14.69 -16.35 -13.96
C LEU A 343 -15.24 -17.77 -13.90
N SER A 344 -15.12 -18.41 -12.73
CA SER A 344 -15.71 -19.72 -12.47
C SER A 344 -16.37 -19.77 -11.09
N SER A 345 -17.51 -20.44 -10.99
CA SER A 345 -18.14 -20.82 -9.72
C SER A 345 -17.73 -22.22 -9.25
N LYS A 346 -16.92 -22.93 -10.05
CA LYS A 346 -16.39 -24.26 -9.76
C LYS A 346 -14.88 -24.15 -9.53
N THR A 347 -14.30 -25.10 -8.82
CA THR A 347 -12.84 -25.16 -8.59
C THR A 347 -12.05 -25.77 -9.77
N ALA A 348 -12.65 -25.71 -10.95
CA ALA A 348 -12.08 -26.17 -12.21
C ALA A 348 -12.57 -25.28 -13.36
N LEU A 349 -11.72 -25.06 -14.35
CA LEU A 349 -12.04 -24.36 -15.60
C LEU A 349 -11.27 -24.99 -16.76
N SER A 350 -11.95 -25.39 -17.83
CA SER A 350 -11.27 -25.96 -19.00
C SER A 350 -10.48 -24.91 -19.79
N VAL A 351 -9.44 -25.34 -20.50
CA VAL A 351 -8.66 -24.44 -21.37
C VAL A 351 -9.53 -23.82 -22.47
N GLN A 352 -10.50 -24.57 -22.99
CA GLN A 352 -11.43 -24.09 -24.01
C GLN A 352 -12.35 -22.99 -23.49
N GLU A 353 -12.87 -23.13 -22.26
CA GLU A 353 -13.68 -22.09 -21.62
C GLU A 353 -12.86 -20.81 -21.35
N LEU A 354 -11.62 -20.96 -20.87
CA LEU A 354 -10.71 -19.83 -20.61
C LEU A 354 -10.35 -19.07 -21.89
N THR A 355 -10.00 -19.80 -22.95
CA THR A 355 -9.49 -19.23 -24.22
C THR A 355 -10.60 -18.93 -25.24
N LYS A 356 -11.87 -19.16 -24.87
CA LYS A 356 -13.04 -19.04 -25.75
C LYS A 356 -12.89 -19.87 -27.03
N GLY A 357 -12.30 -21.05 -26.92
CA GLY A 357 -12.09 -22.00 -28.01
C GLY A 357 -10.85 -21.77 -28.87
N LEU A 358 -10.04 -20.74 -28.59
CA LEU A 358 -8.83 -20.43 -29.38
C LEU A 358 -7.61 -21.30 -29.02
N GLY A 359 -7.63 -21.96 -27.85
CA GLY A 359 -6.48 -22.71 -27.35
C GLY A 359 -5.36 -21.82 -26.82
N LEU A 360 -4.30 -22.46 -26.33
CA LEU A 360 -3.08 -21.79 -25.86
C LEU A 360 -1.97 -22.01 -26.88
N GLU A 361 -1.28 -20.93 -27.26
CA GLU A 361 -0.14 -20.98 -28.18
C GLU A 361 1.11 -21.53 -27.47
N PRO A 362 2.14 -22.01 -28.20
CA PRO A 362 3.41 -22.34 -27.57
C PRO A 362 4.03 -21.15 -26.81
N GLY A 363 4.59 -21.42 -25.64
CA GLY A 363 5.24 -20.43 -24.78
C GLY A 363 5.16 -20.76 -23.30
N GLN A 364 5.73 -19.86 -22.50
CA GLN A 364 5.66 -19.94 -21.03
C GLN A 364 4.43 -19.19 -20.53
N TYR A 365 3.81 -19.74 -19.50
CA TYR A 365 2.59 -19.24 -18.91
C TYR A 365 2.73 -19.18 -17.40
N ARG A 366 2.15 -18.13 -16.82
CA ARG A 366 1.90 -18.00 -15.39
C ARG A 366 0.40 -18.06 -15.16
N TRP A 367 -0.05 -18.78 -14.15
CA TRP A 367 -1.44 -18.73 -13.74
C TRP A 367 -1.62 -18.59 -12.23
N GLN A 368 -2.71 -17.94 -11.83
CA GLN A 368 -3.12 -17.78 -10.44
C GLN A 368 -4.64 -17.73 -10.34
N VAL A 369 -5.16 -17.98 -9.14
CA VAL A 369 -6.59 -17.96 -8.85
C VAL A 369 -6.86 -17.02 -7.70
N THR A 370 -7.85 -16.13 -7.90
CA THR A 370 -8.37 -15.24 -6.86
C THR A 370 -9.79 -15.65 -6.50
N GLU A 371 -10.04 -15.98 -5.23
CA GLU A 371 -11.40 -16.11 -4.68
C GLU A 371 -11.94 -14.70 -4.38
N LEU A 372 -13.03 -14.33 -5.05
CA LEU A 372 -13.54 -12.97 -5.11
C LEU A 372 -14.36 -12.53 -3.88
N THR A 373 -14.87 -13.48 -3.08
CA THR A 373 -15.69 -13.16 -1.90
C THR A 373 -14.86 -12.64 -0.74
N LYS A 374 -13.67 -13.21 -0.54
CA LYS A 374 -12.74 -12.89 0.55
C LYS A 374 -11.42 -12.31 0.05
N GLY A 375 -11.21 -12.26 -1.27
CA GLY A 375 -9.98 -11.74 -1.86
C GLY A 375 -8.77 -12.64 -1.61
N LEU A 376 -8.98 -13.96 -1.43
CA LEU A 376 -7.90 -14.91 -1.23
C LEU A 376 -7.23 -15.21 -2.56
N VAL A 377 -5.94 -14.90 -2.68
CA VAL A 377 -5.15 -15.11 -3.89
C VAL A 377 -4.26 -16.34 -3.69
N SER A 378 -4.21 -17.22 -4.68
CA SER A 378 -3.29 -18.34 -4.69
C SER A 378 -1.86 -17.89 -4.98
N THR A 379 -0.88 -18.69 -4.57
CA THR A 379 0.47 -18.52 -5.12
C THR A 379 0.43 -18.73 -6.64
N PRO A 380 1.18 -17.94 -7.42
CA PRO A 380 1.24 -18.14 -8.86
C PRO A 380 1.98 -19.45 -9.17
N GLN A 381 1.64 -20.05 -10.30
CA GLN A 381 2.25 -21.27 -10.81
C GLN A 381 2.68 -21.04 -12.25
N PHE A 382 3.81 -21.62 -12.64
CA PHE A 382 4.33 -21.51 -13.99
C PHE A 382 4.25 -22.85 -14.72
N PHE A 383 3.97 -22.80 -16.01
CA PHE A 383 3.97 -23.96 -16.89
C PHE A 383 4.36 -23.55 -18.31
N ALA A 384 4.75 -24.51 -19.14
CA ALA A 384 5.08 -24.26 -20.53
C ALA A 384 4.28 -25.16 -21.47
N ILE A 385 3.95 -24.61 -22.64
CA ILE A 385 3.44 -25.38 -23.79
C ILE A 385 4.50 -25.30 -24.88
N SER A 386 5.04 -26.44 -25.30
CA SER A 386 6.08 -26.52 -26.32
C SER A 386 5.79 -27.70 -27.22
N ASN A 387 6.03 -27.56 -28.51
CA ASN A 387 5.94 -28.67 -29.47
C ASN A 387 7.18 -29.61 -29.43
N CYS A 388 8.10 -29.38 -28.49
CA CYS A 388 9.34 -30.13 -28.33
C CYS A 388 9.21 -31.08 -27.12
N ASP A 389 9.77 -32.29 -27.24
CA ASP A 389 9.78 -33.27 -26.14
C ASP A 389 10.95 -32.99 -25.18
N ILE A 390 10.72 -31.97 -24.35
CA ILE A 390 11.67 -31.45 -23.37
C ILE A 390 11.13 -31.71 -21.97
N GLN A 391 12.05 -31.95 -21.03
CA GLN A 391 11.80 -31.83 -19.60
C GLN A 391 12.78 -30.82 -19.04
N PHE A 392 12.27 -29.68 -18.59
CA PHE A 392 13.08 -28.65 -17.97
C PHE A 392 12.44 -28.16 -16.67
N THR A 393 13.09 -28.45 -15.54
CA THR A 393 12.56 -28.15 -14.21
C THR A 393 13.59 -27.47 -13.31
N ILE A 394 13.12 -26.61 -12.40
CA ILE A 394 13.89 -26.10 -11.27
C ILE A 394 13.48 -26.91 -10.04
N GLN A 395 14.47 -27.39 -9.28
CA GLN A 395 14.30 -28.19 -8.08
C GLN A 395 15.34 -27.78 -7.01
N ASP A 396 15.19 -28.31 -5.79
CA ASP A 396 16.12 -28.14 -4.67
C ASP A 396 16.44 -26.67 -4.38
N GLU A 397 15.41 -25.81 -4.29
CA GLU A 397 15.62 -24.40 -3.97
C GLU A 397 16.07 -24.23 -2.51
N GLU A 398 17.30 -23.79 -2.31
CA GLU A 398 17.85 -23.42 -1.01
C GLU A 398 18.06 -21.91 -0.95
N ILE A 399 17.49 -21.28 0.08
CA ILE A 399 17.64 -19.85 0.32
C ILE A 399 18.35 -19.61 1.64
N SER A 400 19.43 -18.84 1.58
CA SER A 400 20.19 -18.39 2.74
C SER A 400 20.26 -16.86 2.74
N CYS A 401 19.98 -16.23 3.88
CA CYS A 401 20.26 -14.80 3.99
C CYS A 401 21.73 -14.59 4.38
N MET A 402 22.43 -13.76 3.60
CA MET A 402 23.83 -13.39 3.84
C MET A 402 23.98 -12.17 4.76
N GLY A 403 22.86 -11.51 5.12
CA GLY A 403 22.83 -10.34 5.99
C GLY A 403 22.26 -9.10 5.30
N TYR A 404 22.69 -7.93 5.77
CA TYR A 404 22.20 -6.63 5.28
C TYR A 404 23.32 -5.85 4.56
N VAL A 405 22.96 -5.22 3.44
CA VAL A 405 23.78 -4.24 2.72
C VAL A 405 23.02 -2.91 2.75
N GLY A 406 23.40 -2.03 3.67
CA GLY A 406 22.58 -0.85 4.00
C GLY A 406 21.23 -1.26 4.62
N GLU A 407 20.12 -0.77 4.07
CA GLU A 407 18.76 -1.17 4.47
C GLU A 407 18.23 -2.40 3.70
N ASN A 408 18.97 -2.89 2.71
CA ASN A 408 18.57 -4.01 1.87
C ASN A 408 19.05 -5.34 2.47
N ARG A 409 18.26 -6.39 2.24
CA ARG A 409 18.59 -7.76 2.61
C ARG A 409 19.32 -8.42 1.43
N LYS A 410 20.41 -9.11 1.71
CA LYS A 410 21.18 -9.84 0.72
C LYS A 410 20.94 -11.33 0.88
N TYR A 411 20.45 -11.99 -0.17
CA TYR A 411 20.22 -13.44 -0.17
C TYR A 411 21.18 -14.13 -1.12
N LYS A 412 21.59 -15.35 -0.76
CA LYS A 412 22.16 -16.33 -1.66
C LYS A 412 21.14 -17.44 -1.87
N ILE A 413 20.72 -17.60 -3.12
CA ILE A 413 19.72 -18.58 -3.53
C ILE A 413 20.41 -19.58 -4.44
N CYS A 414 20.29 -20.86 -4.10
CA CYS A 414 20.81 -21.97 -4.88
C CYS A 414 19.65 -22.84 -5.38
N PHE A 415 19.75 -23.36 -6.59
CA PHE A 415 18.76 -24.25 -7.17
C PHE A 415 19.40 -25.22 -8.17
N SER A 416 18.78 -26.38 -8.35
CA SER A 416 19.12 -27.36 -9.37
C SER A 416 18.29 -27.13 -10.62
N SER A 417 18.97 -26.93 -11.75
CA SER A 417 18.39 -26.99 -13.09
C SER A 417 18.47 -28.43 -13.57
N VAL A 418 17.34 -29.05 -13.88
CA VAL A 418 17.28 -30.41 -14.45
C VAL A 418 16.75 -30.32 -15.87
N TYR A 419 17.55 -30.74 -16.84
CA TYR A 419 17.22 -30.74 -18.26
C TYR A 419 17.34 -32.15 -18.86
N ASN A 420 16.38 -32.52 -19.70
CA ASN A 420 16.40 -33.73 -20.50
C ASN A 420 15.65 -33.45 -21.80
N SER A 421 16.19 -33.87 -22.94
CA SER A 421 15.59 -33.61 -24.23
C SER A 421 15.94 -34.70 -25.23
N ALA A 422 14.94 -35.12 -26.02
CA ALA A 422 15.18 -36.00 -27.15
C ALA A 422 15.69 -35.26 -28.39
N SER A 423 15.66 -33.92 -28.40
CA SER A 423 15.95 -33.08 -29.58
C SER A 423 17.34 -32.45 -29.62
N GLY A 424 18.00 -32.21 -28.49
CA GLY A 424 19.30 -31.55 -28.49
C GLY A 424 19.74 -31.03 -27.13
N ASP A 425 20.83 -30.27 -27.11
CA ASP A 425 21.42 -29.72 -25.89
C ASP A 425 20.84 -28.33 -25.59
N LEU A 426 20.62 -28.05 -24.30
CA LEU A 426 20.20 -26.73 -23.83
C LEU A 426 21.41 -25.79 -23.82
N THR A 427 21.36 -24.77 -24.66
CA THR A 427 22.36 -23.72 -24.76
C THR A 427 21.80 -22.37 -24.33
N TYR A 428 22.69 -21.46 -23.94
CA TYR A 428 22.34 -20.10 -23.56
C TYR A 428 23.04 -19.12 -24.52
N VAL A 429 22.25 -18.30 -25.21
CA VAL A 429 22.71 -17.48 -26.36
C VAL A 429 23.85 -16.53 -26.00
N GLN A 430 23.95 -16.10 -24.73
CA GLN A 430 25.10 -15.34 -24.22
C GLN A 430 25.43 -15.76 -22.78
N PRO A 431 26.71 -15.71 -22.35
CA PRO A 431 27.07 -15.89 -20.95
C PRO A 431 26.33 -14.87 -20.07
N GLY A 432 25.46 -15.36 -19.17
CA GLY A 432 24.65 -14.51 -18.29
C GLY A 432 23.28 -14.09 -18.85
N THR A 433 22.88 -14.55 -20.05
CA THR A 433 21.51 -14.41 -20.54
C THR A 433 20.77 -15.74 -20.47
N GLY A 434 19.55 -15.72 -19.95
CA GLY A 434 18.72 -16.92 -19.75
C GLY A 434 18.18 -17.04 -18.33
N LEU A 435 18.93 -16.58 -17.32
CA LEU A 435 18.43 -16.46 -15.95
C LEU A 435 17.82 -15.07 -15.74
N THR A 436 16.61 -15.06 -15.20
CA THR A 436 15.89 -13.87 -14.78
C THR A 436 15.53 -14.02 -13.31
N VAL A 437 15.73 -12.95 -12.55
CA VAL A 437 15.36 -12.87 -11.14
C VAL A 437 14.41 -11.69 -10.99
N PHE A 438 13.30 -11.87 -10.30
CA PHE A 438 12.24 -10.86 -10.23
C PHE A 438 11.56 -10.84 -8.85
N ASP A 439 10.95 -9.71 -8.50
CA ASP A 439 10.20 -9.56 -7.24
C ASP A 439 8.74 -10.07 -7.36
N GLN A 440 7.97 -10.00 -6.27
CA GLN A 440 6.54 -10.36 -6.27
C GLN A 440 5.67 -9.55 -7.24
N SER A 441 6.17 -8.40 -7.73
CA SER A 441 5.52 -7.55 -8.73
C SER A 441 6.09 -7.75 -10.14
N TYR A 442 6.97 -8.75 -10.33
CA TYR A 442 7.65 -9.08 -11.58
C TYR A 442 8.60 -7.98 -12.09
N ASN A 443 9.07 -7.10 -11.22
CA ASN A 443 10.17 -6.22 -11.56
C ASN A 443 11.47 -7.02 -11.57
N SER A 444 12.29 -6.83 -12.59
CA SER A 444 13.62 -7.44 -12.65
C SER A 444 14.46 -7.00 -11.46
N LEU A 445 15.08 -7.96 -10.79
CA LEU A 445 16.04 -7.77 -9.73
C LEU A 445 17.46 -7.92 -10.28
N ASN A 446 18.38 -7.11 -9.78
CA ASN A 446 19.80 -7.27 -10.09
C ASN A 446 20.36 -8.43 -9.27
N TYR A 447 21.06 -9.34 -9.95
CA TYR A 447 21.66 -10.50 -9.32
C TYR A 447 23.08 -10.74 -9.84
N THR A 448 23.85 -11.55 -9.11
CA THR A 448 25.18 -12.01 -9.53
C THR A 448 25.26 -13.52 -9.37
N LEU A 449 25.59 -14.26 -10.43
CA LEU A 449 25.85 -15.70 -10.35
C LEU A 449 27.17 -15.94 -9.59
N VAL A 450 27.15 -16.91 -8.69
CA VAL A 450 28.29 -17.27 -7.82
C VAL A 450 28.56 -18.77 -7.88
N ALA A 451 29.65 -19.21 -7.24
CA ALA A 451 29.97 -20.63 -7.13
C ALA A 451 28.77 -21.45 -6.60
N PRO A 452 28.50 -22.65 -7.14
CA PRO A 452 29.43 -23.49 -7.90
C PRO A 452 29.55 -23.17 -9.39
N GLN A 453 28.60 -22.44 -9.98
CA GLN A 453 28.60 -22.07 -11.40
C GLN A 453 28.41 -20.55 -11.57
N PRO A 454 29.48 -19.77 -11.79
CA PRO A 454 29.41 -18.31 -11.92
C PRO A 454 28.83 -17.86 -13.28
N ILE A 455 28.58 -18.79 -14.20
CA ILE A 455 27.96 -18.56 -15.50
C ILE A 455 26.96 -19.68 -15.80
N LEU A 456 25.98 -19.41 -16.64
CA LEU A 456 25.11 -20.46 -17.19
C LEU A 456 25.91 -21.34 -18.15
N VAL A 457 25.77 -22.67 -18.01
CA VAL A 457 26.53 -23.65 -18.79
C VAL A 457 25.60 -24.54 -19.61
N THR A 458 26.06 -24.94 -20.79
CA THR A 458 25.32 -25.86 -21.66
C THR A 458 25.01 -27.17 -20.93
N GLN A 459 23.78 -27.65 -21.08
CA GLN A 459 23.28 -28.89 -20.48
C GLN A 459 22.99 -29.90 -21.58
N VAL A 460 23.65 -31.06 -21.51
CA VAL A 460 23.47 -32.13 -22.50
C VAL A 460 22.06 -32.69 -22.38
N GLY A 461 21.33 -32.79 -23.50
CA GLY A 461 19.94 -33.24 -23.49
C GLY A 461 19.76 -34.76 -23.64
N THR A 462 20.69 -35.43 -24.33
CA THR A 462 20.64 -36.88 -24.63
C THR A 462 20.63 -37.78 -23.39
N SER A 463 21.03 -37.24 -22.24
CA SER A 463 20.89 -37.83 -20.91
C SER A 463 20.35 -36.76 -19.98
N SER A 464 19.53 -37.11 -18.99
CA SER A 464 19.12 -36.15 -17.96
C SER A 464 20.36 -35.54 -17.30
N SER A 465 20.52 -34.22 -17.48
CA SER A 465 21.60 -33.44 -16.89
C SER A 465 21.05 -32.60 -15.75
N THR A 466 21.86 -32.44 -14.71
CA THR A 466 21.52 -31.60 -13.55
C THR A 466 22.69 -30.68 -13.27
N VAL A 467 22.42 -29.38 -13.22
CA VAL A 467 23.41 -28.35 -12.92
C VAL A 467 22.90 -27.49 -11.78
N GLN A 468 23.73 -27.32 -10.75
CA GLN A 468 23.42 -26.45 -9.63
C GLN A 468 23.88 -25.02 -9.92
N TYR A 469 22.98 -24.05 -9.77
CA TYR A 469 23.27 -22.63 -9.88
C TYR A 469 23.05 -21.96 -8.53
N CYS A 470 23.89 -20.99 -8.21
CA CYS A 470 23.69 -20.10 -7.07
C CYS A 470 23.80 -18.66 -7.53
N PHE A 471 22.93 -17.78 -7.04
CA PHE A 471 23.05 -16.35 -7.26
C PHE A 471 22.86 -15.56 -5.97
N GLU A 472 23.50 -14.40 -5.90
CA GLU A 472 23.31 -13.41 -4.86
C GLU A 472 22.41 -12.29 -5.37
N VAL A 473 21.48 -11.84 -4.53
CA VAL A 473 20.51 -10.80 -4.86
C VAL A 473 20.30 -9.88 -3.65
N GLU A 474 20.25 -8.57 -3.90
CA GLU A 474 19.97 -7.57 -2.88
C GLU A 474 18.56 -7.01 -3.08
N VAL A 475 17.72 -7.07 -2.05
CA VAL A 475 16.32 -6.64 -2.12
C VAL A 475 15.92 -5.80 -0.92
N PRO A 476 15.06 -4.77 -1.11
CA PRO A 476 14.55 -3.98 0.01
C PRO A 476 13.59 -4.79 0.90
N SER A 477 13.27 -4.23 2.07
CA SER A 477 12.33 -4.84 3.02
C SER A 477 10.91 -5.05 2.45
N SER A 478 10.54 -4.30 1.40
CA SER A 478 9.26 -4.43 0.71
C SER A 478 9.15 -5.65 -0.21
N VAL A 479 10.27 -6.31 -0.55
CA VAL A 479 10.26 -7.53 -1.37
C VAL A 479 9.95 -8.73 -0.49
N THR A 480 8.86 -9.43 -0.78
CA THR A 480 8.38 -10.55 0.05
C THR A 480 8.57 -11.91 -0.63
N ALA A 481 8.80 -11.92 -1.94
CA ALA A 481 9.04 -13.13 -2.72
C ALA A 481 10.07 -12.85 -3.81
N ILE A 482 10.84 -13.87 -4.16
CA ILE A 482 11.83 -13.81 -5.26
C ILE A 482 11.51 -14.91 -6.25
N GLY A 483 11.29 -14.51 -7.50
CA GLY A 483 11.06 -15.40 -8.62
C GLY A 483 12.34 -15.67 -9.40
N ILE A 484 12.43 -16.89 -9.91
CA ILE A 484 13.56 -17.39 -10.70
C ILE A 484 12.97 -17.87 -12.01
N GLY A 485 13.43 -17.34 -13.15
CA GLY A 485 13.07 -17.82 -14.48
C GLY A 485 14.32 -18.22 -15.24
N LEU A 486 14.34 -19.42 -15.82
CA LEU A 486 15.44 -19.91 -16.62
C LEU A 486 14.94 -20.27 -18.03
N GLN A 487 15.57 -19.72 -19.06
CA GLN A 487 15.26 -19.97 -20.45
C GLN A 487 16.54 -20.20 -21.25
N GLY A 488 16.52 -21.18 -22.14
CA GLY A 488 17.60 -21.44 -23.09
C GLY A 488 17.05 -21.89 -24.43
N ASP A 489 17.97 -22.13 -25.36
CA ASP A 489 17.69 -22.61 -26.70
C ASP A 489 18.15 -24.07 -26.82
N ASP A 490 17.24 -24.94 -27.25
CA ASP A 490 17.57 -26.31 -27.65
C ASP A 490 17.95 -26.28 -29.14
N LEU A 491 19.25 -26.37 -29.40
CA LEU A 491 19.82 -26.31 -30.74
C LEU A 491 19.83 -27.72 -31.36
N ASP A 492 18.71 -28.13 -31.92
CA ASP A 492 18.66 -29.27 -32.85
C ASP A 492 19.32 -28.85 -34.19
N PRO A 493 20.15 -29.68 -34.84
CA PRO A 493 20.54 -29.50 -36.25
C PRO A 493 19.36 -29.54 -37.26
N GLY A 494 18.13 -29.83 -36.83
CA GLY A 494 16.89 -29.77 -37.63
C GLY A 494 16.23 -28.38 -37.74
N PRO A 495 15.16 -28.23 -38.55
CA PRO A 495 14.50 -26.94 -38.83
C PRO A 495 13.63 -26.38 -37.68
N ILE A 496 13.61 -27.01 -36.51
CA ILE A 496 12.76 -26.62 -35.37
C ILE A 496 13.61 -25.92 -34.31
N PHE A 497 13.39 -24.61 -34.14
CA PHE A 497 14.01 -23.82 -33.09
C PHE A 497 13.14 -23.90 -31.81
N CYS A 498 13.61 -24.64 -30.80
CA CYS A 498 12.93 -24.84 -29.53
C CYS A 498 13.53 -23.90 -28.46
N GLN A 499 12.69 -23.15 -27.74
CA GLN A 499 13.10 -22.30 -26.62
C GLN A 499 12.50 -22.79 -25.29
N PRO A 500 13.03 -23.89 -24.71
CA PRO A 500 12.66 -24.33 -23.37
C PRO A 500 12.80 -23.23 -22.33
N GLY A 501 11.85 -23.17 -21.39
CA GLY A 501 12.12 -22.49 -20.14
C GLY A 501 11.12 -22.80 -19.04
N VAL A 502 11.52 -22.40 -17.84
CA VAL A 502 10.98 -22.84 -16.57
C VAL A 502 11.03 -21.66 -15.60
N SER A 503 10.09 -21.58 -14.66
CA SER A 503 10.09 -20.50 -13.67
C SER A 503 9.46 -20.94 -12.36
N THR A 504 10.00 -20.46 -11.25
CA THR A 504 9.50 -20.75 -9.90
C THR A 504 9.45 -19.46 -9.08
N LEU A 505 8.69 -19.47 -7.99
CA LEU A 505 8.57 -18.35 -7.07
C LEU A 505 8.79 -18.83 -5.63
N ILE A 506 9.69 -18.16 -4.93
CA ILE A 506 9.99 -18.39 -3.52
C ILE A 506 9.21 -17.36 -2.69
N ASP A 507 8.07 -17.77 -2.15
CA ASP A 507 7.09 -16.89 -1.46
C ASP A 507 7.41 -16.61 0.02
N SER A 508 8.48 -17.21 0.56
CA SER A 508 8.86 -17.10 1.98
C SER A 508 10.36 -16.86 2.11
N LEU A 509 10.77 -15.60 2.01
CA LEU A 509 12.17 -15.22 2.23
C LEU A 509 12.51 -15.31 3.73
N PRO A 510 13.56 -16.04 4.13
CA PRO A 510 13.95 -16.17 5.52
C PRO A 510 14.39 -14.82 6.08
N GLU A 511 14.16 -14.58 7.37
CA GLU A 511 14.69 -13.38 8.02
C GLU A 511 16.21 -13.43 8.09
N CYS A 512 16.84 -12.29 7.85
CA CYS A 512 18.29 -12.11 7.90
C CYS A 512 18.77 -12.00 9.36
N ILE A 513 18.60 -13.07 10.12
CA ILE A 513 19.19 -13.18 11.45
C ILE A 513 20.60 -13.73 11.24
N CYS A 514 21.63 -12.94 11.56
CA CYS A 514 23.02 -13.40 11.49
C CYS A 514 23.16 -14.68 12.35
N GLU A 515 23.90 -15.69 11.89
CA GLU A 515 24.10 -16.92 12.69
C GLU A 515 24.74 -16.62 14.05
N ASP A 516 25.60 -15.60 14.15
CA ASP A 516 26.13 -15.07 15.41
C ASP A 516 25.01 -14.66 16.40
N CYS A 517 23.87 -14.17 15.90
CA CYS A 517 22.71 -13.79 16.72
C CYS A 517 21.82 -14.98 17.11
N LYS A 518 21.91 -16.10 16.39
CA LYS A 518 21.15 -17.33 16.64
C LYS A 518 21.69 -18.09 17.87
N ASP A 519 23.00 -17.99 18.10
CA ASP A 519 23.70 -18.60 19.25
C ASP A 519 23.78 -17.66 20.48
N MET A 520 23.48 -16.38 20.30
CA MET A 520 23.32 -15.47 21.43
C MET A 520 21.94 -15.67 22.07
N THR A 521 21.91 -16.22 23.29
CA THR A 521 20.68 -16.28 24.07
C THR A 521 20.41 -14.90 24.65
N PHE A 522 19.40 -14.23 24.09
CA PHE A 522 18.89 -12.96 24.58
C PHE A 522 17.57 -13.19 25.30
N ASN A 523 17.60 -13.13 26.62
CA ASN A 523 16.38 -13.15 27.43
C ASN A 523 16.26 -11.85 28.20
N PHE A 524 15.15 -11.14 27.99
CA PHE A 524 14.68 -10.15 28.94
C PHE A 524 13.91 -10.93 30.00
N ASP A 525 14.44 -10.97 31.22
CA ASP A 525 13.66 -11.44 32.37
C ASP A 525 12.37 -10.60 32.48
N ASP A 526 11.30 -11.15 33.10
CA ASP A 526 10.00 -10.47 33.21
C ASP A 526 10.17 -9.04 33.77
N MET A 527 10.14 -8.05 32.87
CA MET A 527 10.34 -6.66 33.24
C MET A 527 9.22 -6.23 34.19
N GLN A 528 9.62 -5.76 35.36
CA GLN A 528 8.72 -5.12 36.31
C GLN A 528 8.43 -3.71 35.79
N ILE A 529 7.16 -3.43 35.56
CA ILE A 529 6.70 -2.14 35.05
C ILE A 529 6.00 -1.41 36.18
N ASN A 530 6.62 -0.34 36.66
CA ASN A 530 6.13 0.41 37.82
C ASN A 530 5.88 1.89 37.45
N PRO A 531 4.80 2.51 37.96
CA PRO A 531 4.58 3.94 37.77
C PRO A 531 5.65 4.76 38.51
N VAL A 532 6.15 5.82 37.88
CA VAL A 532 7.15 6.72 38.47
C VAL A 532 6.45 7.78 39.31
N GLN A 533 6.66 7.73 40.63
CA GLN A 533 5.98 8.61 41.59
C GLN A 533 6.24 10.11 41.38
N THR A 534 7.39 10.45 40.80
CA THR A 534 7.82 11.84 40.60
C THR A 534 7.52 12.40 39.21
N ALA A 535 6.99 11.59 38.30
CA ALA A 535 6.71 11.98 36.92
C ALA A 535 5.34 11.40 36.49
N PRO A 536 4.30 12.23 36.37
CA PRO A 536 2.97 11.74 36.00
C PRO A 536 3.02 11.08 34.62
N TYR A 537 2.41 9.88 34.52
CA TYR A 537 2.33 9.09 33.29
C TYR A 537 3.67 8.60 32.73
N ALA A 538 4.72 8.58 33.56
CA ALA A 538 5.95 7.86 33.27
C ALA A 538 5.97 6.50 33.95
N PHE A 539 6.47 5.49 33.24
CA PHE A 539 6.60 4.14 33.74
C PHE A 539 8.06 3.70 33.66
N SER A 540 8.55 3.08 34.73
CA SER A 540 9.88 2.49 34.83
C SER A 540 9.79 1.03 34.41
N PHE A 541 10.52 0.69 33.35
CA PHE A 541 10.69 -0.66 32.82
C PHE A 541 11.97 -1.24 33.40
N GLN A 542 11.85 -1.99 34.48
CA GLN A 542 12.97 -2.56 35.21
C GLN A 542 13.13 -4.03 34.89
N GLY A 543 14.27 -4.40 34.38
CA GLY A 543 14.61 -5.79 34.17
C GLY A 543 16.09 -5.94 33.89
N SER A 544 16.44 -7.05 33.27
CA SER A 544 17.82 -7.32 32.95
C SER A 544 17.95 -8.09 31.65
N LEU A 545 18.97 -7.73 30.87
CA LEU A 545 19.30 -8.33 29.60
C LEU A 545 20.35 -9.41 29.85
N GLN A 546 19.96 -10.68 29.68
CA GLN A 546 20.89 -11.80 29.71
C GLN A 546 21.58 -11.92 28.36
N VAL A 547 22.91 -11.97 28.35
CA VAL A 547 23.73 -12.10 27.15
C VAL A 547 24.77 -13.20 27.33
N SER A 548 24.75 -14.20 26.45
CA SER A 548 25.69 -15.34 26.49
C SER A 548 27.06 -15.04 25.89
N GLN A 549 27.20 -13.96 25.13
CA GLN A 549 28.44 -13.56 24.45
C GLN A 549 28.85 -12.13 24.78
N PRO A 550 30.14 -11.75 24.59
CA PRO A 550 30.60 -10.40 24.87
C PRO A 550 30.01 -9.35 23.92
N ILE A 551 29.45 -8.27 24.48
CA ILE A 551 28.87 -7.15 23.73
C ILE A 551 29.49 -5.82 24.17
N TYR A 552 29.48 -4.83 23.29
CA TYR A 552 30.17 -3.54 23.50
C TYR A 552 29.23 -2.35 23.53
N ALA A 553 28.02 -2.47 22.97
CA ALA A 553 26.99 -1.45 23.08
C ALA A 553 25.58 -2.01 23.04
N ILE A 554 24.65 -1.30 23.67
CA ILE A 554 23.22 -1.60 23.66
C ILE A 554 22.49 -0.33 23.23
N GLU A 555 21.64 -0.43 22.22
CA GLU A 555 20.76 0.63 21.75
C GLU A 555 19.31 0.18 21.85
N LEU A 556 18.47 1.01 22.46
CA LEU A 556 17.06 0.74 22.70
C LEU A 556 16.24 1.86 22.09
N GLN A 557 15.26 1.47 21.28
CA GLN A 557 14.38 2.39 20.58
C GLN A 557 12.92 2.04 20.87
N VAL A 558 12.08 3.04 21.18
CA VAL A 558 10.62 2.86 21.18
C VAL A 558 10.17 2.71 19.72
N LEU A 559 9.80 1.50 19.33
CA LEU A 559 9.37 1.18 17.97
C LEU A 559 7.92 1.63 17.75
N SER A 560 7.05 1.28 18.71
CA SER A 560 5.64 1.65 18.71
C SER A 560 5.09 1.64 20.14
N TYR A 561 4.05 2.43 20.37
CA TYR A 561 3.21 2.31 21.54
C TYR A 561 1.74 2.43 21.14
N GLN A 562 0.87 1.72 21.85
CA GLN A 562 -0.58 1.78 21.71
C GLN A 562 -1.21 1.84 23.09
N TYR A 563 -2.40 2.41 23.18
CA TYR A 563 -3.15 2.44 24.43
C TYR A 563 -4.66 2.38 24.19
N THR A 564 -5.40 1.85 25.16
CA THR A 564 -6.86 1.86 25.22
C THR A 564 -7.31 2.30 26.60
N ALA A 565 -8.33 3.16 26.68
CA ALA A 565 -8.88 3.66 27.93
C ALA A 565 -10.27 3.06 28.22
N ASN A 566 -10.51 2.66 29.47
CA ASN A 566 -11.81 2.20 29.94
C ASN A 566 -12.24 2.96 31.21
N PRO A 567 -13.35 3.71 31.18
CA PRO A 567 -14.28 3.91 30.05
C PRO A 567 -13.72 4.83 28.94
N GLU A 568 -14.23 4.69 27.72
CA GLU A 568 -13.78 5.41 26.49
C GLU A 568 -13.59 6.95 26.66
N PRO A 569 -14.38 7.69 27.47
CA PRO A 569 -14.17 9.13 27.71
C PRO A 569 -12.82 9.50 28.36
N CYS A 570 -12.12 8.54 28.98
CA CYS A 570 -10.81 8.74 29.59
C CYS A 570 -9.69 8.98 28.56
N SER A 571 -9.91 8.64 27.28
CA SER A 571 -8.91 8.73 26.19
C SER A 571 -8.60 10.15 25.68
N GLY A 572 -9.24 11.19 26.23
CA GLY A 572 -9.31 12.52 25.62
C GLY A 572 -8.18 13.51 25.91
N GLY A 573 -7.15 13.18 26.69
CA GLY A 573 -6.14 14.18 27.09
C GLY A 573 -4.71 13.65 27.12
N ILE A 574 -4.00 13.77 25.99
CA ILE A 574 -2.54 13.69 25.98
C ILE A 574 -2.02 15.03 26.55
N THR A 575 -1.67 15.07 27.83
CA THR A 575 -1.27 16.33 28.50
C THR A 575 0.19 16.73 28.22
N SER A 576 1.03 15.85 27.67
CA SER A 576 2.36 16.20 27.13
C SER A 576 2.69 15.39 25.86
N LEU A 577 2.31 15.94 24.69
CA LEU A 577 2.64 15.35 23.38
C LEU A 577 4.14 15.16 23.15
N GLU A 578 4.97 15.89 23.90
CA GLU A 578 6.43 15.90 23.75
C GLU A 578 7.14 14.70 24.41
N GLU A 579 6.48 14.03 25.36
CA GLU A 579 7.07 12.93 26.15
C GLU A 579 6.39 11.58 25.92
N ALA A 580 5.20 11.58 25.29
CA ALA A 580 4.44 10.37 25.00
C ALA A 580 5.13 9.48 23.96
N GLY A 581 5.43 8.24 24.34
CA GLY A 581 6.17 7.27 23.51
C GLY A 581 7.66 7.58 23.41
N MET A 582 8.21 8.32 24.38
CA MET A 582 9.61 8.70 24.43
C MET A 582 10.29 8.12 25.68
N LEU A 583 11.56 7.80 25.55
CA LEU A 583 12.46 7.47 26.66
C LEU A 583 12.88 8.75 27.35
N LEU A 584 12.69 8.82 28.66
CA LEU A 584 13.03 9.98 29.48
C LEU A 584 14.44 9.84 30.05
N ARG A 585 15.21 10.93 30.01
CA ARG A 585 16.60 10.97 30.45
C ARG A 585 16.74 10.75 31.95
N ASN A 586 15.87 11.37 32.74
CA ASN A 586 15.91 11.28 34.19
C ASN A 586 15.41 9.92 34.66
N GLY A 587 16.23 9.20 35.43
CA GLY A 587 15.91 7.88 36.00
C GLY A 587 16.28 6.70 35.10
N SER A 588 16.56 6.90 33.81
CA SER A 588 16.98 5.81 32.92
C SER A 588 18.44 5.41 33.13
N SER A 589 18.72 4.11 33.22
CA SER A 589 20.06 3.55 33.31
C SER A 589 20.19 2.22 32.55
N ILE A 590 21.37 1.98 31.99
CA ILE A 590 21.76 0.69 31.41
C ILE A 590 23.07 0.29 32.06
N ASN A 591 23.13 -0.94 32.55
CA ASN A 591 24.26 -1.46 33.33
C ASN A 591 24.61 -0.59 34.55
N GLY A 592 23.58 -0.02 35.20
CA GLY A 592 23.74 0.92 36.33
C GLY A 592 24.32 2.29 35.94
N SER A 593 24.60 2.53 34.66
CA SER A 593 25.09 3.80 34.15
C SER A 593 23.96 4.68 33.65
N THR A 594 23.90 5.92 34.13
CA THR A 594 23.03 6.99 33.61
C THR A 594 23.69 7.77 32.47
N ASN A 595 24.96 7.49 32.15
CA ASN A 595 25.68 8.08 31.03
C ASN A 595 25.24 7.40 29.73
N LEU A 596 24.06 7.78 29.26
CA LEU A 596 23.44 7.25 28.06
C LEU A 596 23.41 8.32 26.95
N ASN A 597 23.62 7.89 25.72
CA ASN A 597 23.49 8.74 24.54
C ASN A 597 22.05 8.73 24.06
N PHE A 598 21.38 9.88 24.12
CA PHE A 598 20.01 10.05 23.66
C PHE A 598 20.02 10.66 22.27
N TYR A 599 19.44 9.96 21.27
CA TYR A 599 19.34 10.45 19.89
C TYR A 599 17.89 10.81 19.55
N THR A 600 17.62 12.10 19.40
CA THR A 600 16.35 12.60 18.87
C THR A 600 16.26 12.34 17.37
N ALA A 601 15.15 11.74 16.91
CA ALA A 601 14.81 11.77 15.49
C ALA A 601 14.70 13.25 15.05
N ALA A 602 15.40 13.59 13.97
CA ALA A 602 15.81 14.95 13.60
C ALA A 602 14.71 16.04 13.59
N GLY A 603 15.09 17.26 13.99
CA GLY A 603 14.63 18.47 13.28
C GLY A 603 13.88 19.56 14.04
N ASN A 604 13.67 19.50 15.37
CA ASN A 604 12.94 20.55 16.09
C ASN A 604 13.77 21.14 17.25
N SER A 605 14.05 22.45 17.20
CA SER A 605 14.72 23.20 18.27
C SER A 605 13.88 23.33 19.56
N ASN A 606 12.59 22.97 19.50
CA ASN A 606 11.69 22.85 20.65
C ASN A 606 11.55 21.41 21.16
N SER A 607 12.36 20.46 20.69
CA SER A 607 12.33 19.09 21.23
C SER A 607 12.84 19.09 22.68
N ASN A 608 12.04 18.55 23.60
CA ASN A 608 12.41 18.38 25.00
C ASN A 608 13.74 17.61 25.08
N PRO A 609 14.85 18.22 25.54
CA PRO A 609 16.17 17.57 25.59
C PRO A 609 16.23 16.40 26.58
N ASN A 610 15.18 16.23 27.38
CA ASN A 610 15.02 15.16 28.35
C ASN A 610 14.21 13.98 27.81
N ALA A 611 13.75 13.99 26.54
CA ALA A 611 12.98 12.92 25.93
C ALA A 611 13.58 12.49 24.57
N SER A 612 13.70 11.18 24.33
CA SER A 612 14.29 10.63 23.10
C SER A 612 13.57 9.39 22.61
N LYS A 613 13.60 9.13 21.29
CA LYS A 613 13.11 7.85 20.76
C LYS A 613 14.15 6.74 20.87
N VAL A 614 15.41 7.10 20.95
CA VAL A 614 16.55 6.18 20.94
C VAL A 614 17.48 6.52 22.10
N VAL A 615 17.87 5.50 22.85
CA VAL A 615 18.92 5.58 23.87
C VAL A 615 19.99 4.55 23.56
N LYS A 616 21.26 4.91 23.73
CA LYS A 616 22.40 4.04 23.48
C LYS A 616 23.39 4.10 24.62
N TYR A 617 23.77 2.94 25.11
CA TYR A 617 24.86 2.73 26.04
C TYR A 617 26.07 2.20 25.30
N LEU A 618 27.21 2.86 25.47
CA LEU A 618 28.51 2.42 24.98
C LEU A 618 29.33 1.95 26.18
N SER A 619 29.79 0.71 26.15
CA SER A 619 30.69 0.19 27.18
C SER A 619 32.14 0.35 26.76
N SER A 620 33.00 0.70 27.71
CA SER A 620 34.45 0.72 27.53
C SER A 620 35.09 -0.67 27.57
N SER A 621 34.33 -1.70 27.98
CA SER A 621 34.77 -3.08 28.08
C SER A 621 33.66 -4.05 27.67
N ALA A 622 34.02 -5.29 27.33
CA ALA A 622 33.03 -6.26 26.88
C ALA A 622 32.09 -6.65 28.03
N LEU A 623 30.78 -6.49 27.82
CA LEU A 623 29.72 -6.88 28.76
C LEU A 623 29.31 -8.33 28.50
N THR A 624 29.18 -9.13 29.55
CA THR A 624 28.72 -10.52 29.49
C THR A 624 27.79 -10.82 30.66
N GLY A 625 26.91 -11.81 30.52
CA GLY A 625 25.99 -12.20 31.57
C GLY A 625 24.82 -11.24 31.71
N ASN A 626 24.43 -10.93 32.95
CA ASN A 626 23.23 -10.17 33.24
C ASN A 626 23.48 -8.65 33.28
N ILE A 627 22.81 -7.91 32.41
CA ILE A 627 22.98 -6.45 32.28
C ILE A 627 21.69 -5.77 32.75
N PRO A 628 21.69 -5.07 33.91
CA PRO A 628 20.48 -4.43 34.42
C PRO A 628 20.05 -3.26 33.53
N ILE A 629 18.75 -3.13 33.31
CA ILE A 629 18.13 -2.08 32.50
C ILE A 629 16.98 -1.48 33.31
N ASP A 630 17.01 -0.16 33.48
CA ASP A 630 15.89 0.63 33.99
C ASP A 630 15.61 1.73 32.98
N LEU A 631 14.51 1.65 32.25
CA LEU A 631 14.14 2.66 31.26
C LEU A 631 12.86 3.36 31.69
N ILE A 632 12.93 4.68 31.77
CA ILE A 632 11.76 5.50 32.03
C ILE A 632 11.10 5.87 30.71
N VAL A 633 9.82 5.53 30.54
CA VAL A 633 9.07 5.79 29.32
C VAL A 633 7.87 6.68 29.67
N GLY A 634 7.75 7.81 28.98
CA GLY A 634 6.54 8.64 29.05
C GLY A 634 5.44 8.02 28.21
N LEU A 635 4.23 7.88 28.77
CA LEU A 635 3.05 7.37 28.08
C LEU A 635 1.86 8.33 28.23
N PRO A 636 0.86 8.26 27.33
CA PRO A 636 -0.35 9.07 27.46
C PRO A 636 -1.11 8.78 28.76
N GLY A 637 -1.54 9.83 29.46
CA GLY A 637 -2.38 9.72 30.66
C GLY A 637 -3.89 9.95 30.41
N PRO A 638 -4.73 9.81 31.45
CA PRO A 638 -6.14 10.20 31.40
C PRO A 638 -6.30 11.71 31.21
N ALA A 639 -7.44 12.13 30.65
CA ALA A 639 -7.76 13.54 30.49
C ALA A 639 -7.78 14.31 31.83
N ALA A 640 -7.31 15.55 31.82
CA ALA A 640 -7.27 16.41 33.01
C ALA A 640 -8.66 16.52 33.66
N GLY A 641 -8.73 16.23 34.96
CA GLY A 641 -9.97 16.25 35.75
C GLY A 641 -10.62 14.88 36.00
N PHE A 642 -10.07 13.80 35.43
CA PHE A 642 -10.45 12.43 35.78
C PHE A 642 -9.43 11.79 36.72
N ASP A 643 -9.92 11.06 37.73
CA ASP A 643 -9.08 10.29 38.65
C ASP A 643 -8.44 9.10 37.93
N ALA A 644 -7.14 8.88 38.17
CA ALA A 644 -6.38 7.76 37.59
C ALA A 644 -6.96 6.40 38.02
N ASP A 645 -7.55 6.33 39.23
CA ASP A 645 -8.17 5.10 39.75
C ASP A 645 -9.51 4.77 39.06
N CYS A 646 -10.17 5.77 38.46
CA CYS A 646 -11.41 5.58 37.69
C CYS A 646 -11.16 5.26 36.20
N CYS A 647 -9.96 5.51 35.69
CA CYS A 647 -9.61 5.38 34.28
C CYS A 647 -8.54 4.31 34.07
N LYS A 648 -8.97 3.09 33.74
CA LYS A 648 -8.04 2.00 33.41
C LYS A 648 -7.50 2.17 32.00
N MET A 649 -6.20 2.32 31.89
CA MET A 649 -5.45 2.44 30.66
C MET A 649 -4.67 1.14 30.44
N ASN A 650 -4.93 0.44 29.33
CA ASN A 650 -4.09 -0.67 28.90
C ASN A 650 -3.09 -0.12 27.88
N TYR A 651 -1.82 -0.43 28.07
CA TYR A 651 -0.74 -0.04 27.17
C TYR A 651 -0.13 -1.27 26.50
N GLU A 652 0.33 -1.07 25.27
CA GLU A 652 1.26 -1.96 24.59
C GLU A 652 2.45 -1.14 24.11
N VAL A 653 3.66 -1.46 24.57
CA VAL A 653 4.90 -0.75 24.21
C VAL A 653 5.89 -1.75 23.63
N CYS A 654 6.36 -1.50 22.40
CA CYS A 654 7.34 -2.33 21.72
C CYS A 654 8.69 -1.61 21.61
N PHE A 655 9.75 -2.27 22.07
CA PHE A 655 11.12 -1.81 21.91
C PHE A 655 11.81 -2.56 20.78
N LYS A 656 12.56 -1.82 19.97
CA LYS A 656 13.63 -2.36 19.13
C LYS A 656 14.93 -2.27 19.92
N ILE A 657 15.57 -3.41 20.15
CA ILE A 657 16.84 -3.53 20.86
C ILE A 657 17.92 -3.88 19.83
N VAL A 658 19.01 -3.11 19.80
CA VAL A 658 20.16 -3.35 18.94
C VAL A 658 21.38 -3.57 19.83
N VAL A 659 22.01 -4.72 19.68
CA VAL A 659 23.18 -5.12 20.47
C VAL A 659 24.38 -5.20 19.57
N TYR A 660 25.46 -4.50 19.93
CA TYR A 660 26.70 -4.46 19.16
C TYR A 660 27.72 -5.40 19.79
N TYR A 661 28.26 -6.34 19.02
CA TYR A 661 29.13 -7.41 19.52
C TYR A 661 30.58 -7.30 19.03
N ASP A 662 30.91 -6.24 18.29
CA ASP A 662 32.28 -5.88 17.96
C ASP A 662 32.69 -4.57 18.65
N GLN A 663 33.98 -4.43 18.94
CA GLN A 663 34.52 -3.27 19.64
C GLN A 663 34.38 -1.96 18.84
N ALA A 664 34.25 -2.06 17.51
CA ALA A 664 34.04 -0.91 16.62
C ALA A 664 32.55 -0.53 16.47
N ASN A 665 31.62 -1.31 17.05
CA ASN A 665 30.18 -1.16 16.90
C ASN A 665 29.68 -1.20 15.43
N CYS A 666 30.38 -1.93 14.55
CA CYS A 666 29.99 -2.11 13.16
C CYS A 666 29.10 -3.34 12.94
N LYS A 667 29.12 -4.31 13.87
CA LYS A 667 28.32 -5.54 13.81
C LYS A 667 27.27 -5.54 14.91
N SER A 668 26.03 -5.84 14.55
CA SER A 668 24.92 -5.82 15.52
C SER A 668 23.86 -6.88 15.29
N CYS A 669 23.15 -7.22 16.36
CA CYS A 669 21.94 -8.03 16.36
C CYS A 669 20.75 -7.15 16.72
N VAL A 670 19.61 -7.35 16.06
CA VAL A 670 18.39 -6.55 16.26
C VAL A 670 17.26 -7.44 16.75
N PHE A 671 16.58 -7.02 17.81
CA PHE A 671 15.47 -7.72 18.44
C PHE A 671 14.28 -6.79 18.66
N THR A 672 13.09 -7.36 18.75
CA THR A 672 11.88 -6.63 19.13
C THR A 672 11.20 -7.31 20.30
N LYS A 673 10.86 -6.56 21.34
CA LYS A 673 10.12 -7.04 22.51
C LYS A 673 8.98 -6.08 22.84
N CYS A 674 7.78 -6.63 22.99
CA CYS A 674 6.58 -5.88 23.35
C CYS A 674 6.11 -6.23 24.76
N PHE A 675 5.64 -5.21 25.48
CA PHE A 675 5.12 -5.31 26.83
C PHE A 675 3.68 -4.81 26.87
N GLN A 676 2.80 -5.59 27.48
CA GLN A 676 1.42 -5.22 27.72
C GLN A 676 1.19 -5.10 29.22
N PHE A 677 0.64 -3.98 29.66
CA PHE A 677 0.39 -3.72 31.08
C PHE A 677 -0.71 -2.68 31.25
N THR A 678 -1.19 -2.52 32.48
CA THR A 678 -2.19 -1.53 32.87
C THR A 678 -1.61 -0.57 33.89
N ASN A 679 -2.07 0.68 33.90
CA ASN A 679 -1.70 1.65 34.95
C ASN A 679 -2.17 1.23 36.33
#